data_AF-A0A6G3UJF5-F1
#
_entry.id   AF-A0A6G3UJF5-F1
#
_cell.length_a   1.000
_cell.length_b   1.000
_cell.length_c   1.000
_cell.angle_alpha   90.00
_cell.angle_beta   90.00
_cell.angle_gamma   90.00
#
_symmetry.space_group_name_H-M   'P 1'
#
loop_
_entity.id
_entity.type
_entity.pdbx_description
1 polymer ?
#
loop_
_entity_poly.entity_id
_entity_poly.type
_entity_poly.pdbx_seq_one_letter_code
_entity_poly.pdbx_strand_id
1 'polypeptide(L)'
;MPPIGTDDLLDGGPSPAPAPPVLDLIAHQARTRPDAPALVHDTARLTYAELAGAVRERARVLAAEGAAPGRLVALHRPRGIDAIVGLLAILSTGAGYLPLDIQAPDARNAAILKDSCGDLAPAPAEVAAAGELVLPGPGAPAGAAYVIYTSGSTGTPNGVVVAHDSLAHFIAGAVPAYGIGPASRVLQFSPLHFDASVQEVFATLGAGGTLVLRTDDMLDVRDLLAGCARHGITLLDLPAAYWHELVHVLAAGSVRLPGCLETVIIYGEAALPERVAQWRALTGERVRLLNAYGPTETTVVATVADLTRHGDGPVPIGRPLPGVRAAVVAGELWLLGGGVSRGYLSNPELNARRFTELDGERAYRTGDLVTIGGDRQILYHGRLDDEVKIGGQRIDPAAVDSVLSSHPKVREAAVVAQQDADGVKRLVAFVVTEGGVAAEELRGLVRERMPAAAVPAAVGIVAALPRTSSGKINRKVLRTTDPRLSVVHEEPVPVEDRVPLSHAQRRLWLLDQLDGPSCAYNMPIVLELDGVPDRAALASAVTDLVERHEVLRTVFLAPEDEPYQHVLAPSTVRARVVECPAGELRGRVADFVSETFDLARELPLRVALFVPEDAAGDGPAAVLAVLLHHVAGDGWSLAPLMNDLATAYAARVEGRAPEQEPLPVQYADYTLWQHDVLGSADDPDAAVSRGLAHWRAALDGLPAVTDLPLDRPRPAVPDHRGGVVTARLDPAA
;
A
#
# COMPACT_ATOMS: atom_id res chain seq x y z
N MET A 1 -39.08 -5.66 -10.29
CA MET A 1 -38.98 -5.70 -8.82
C MET A 1 -40.25 -5.09 -8.23
N PRO A 2 -40.70 -5.50 -7.04
CA PRO A 2 -41.71 -4.73 -6.30
C PRO A 2 -41.15 -3.31 -5.99
N PRO A 3 -42.02 -2.28 -5.88
CA PRO A 3 -41.59 -0.94 -5.51
C PRO A 3 -40.93 -0.94 -4.13
N ILE A 4 -39.87 -0.15 -3.97
CA ILE A 4 -39.13 -0.04 -2.70
C ILE A 4 -40.05 0.58 -1.64
N GLY A 5 -40.09 -0.01 -0.44
CA GLY A 5 -40.81 0.58 0.69
C GLY A 5 -40.21 1.92 1.10
N THR A 6 -41.01 2.87 1.58
CA THR A 6 -40.52 4.19 2.03
C THR A 6 -39.50 4.13 3.16
N ASP A 7 -39.46 3.01 3.88
CA ASP A 7 -38.49 2.76 4.96
C ASP A 7 -37.12 2.29 4.45
N ASP A 8 -37.06 1.79 3.22
CA ASP A 8 -35.85 1.29 2.56
C ASP A 8 -35.20 2.33 1.62
N LEU A 9 -35.71 3.56 1.59
CA LEU A 9 -35.22 4.66 0.75
C LEU A 9 -34.91 5.90 1.58
N LEU A 10 -33.68 6.41 1.47
CA LEU A 10 -33.29 7.73 1.95
C LEU A 10 -33.12 8.67 0.76
N ASP A 11 -33.79 9.81 0.83
CA ASP A 11 -33.66 10.90 -0.15
C ASP A 11 -32.87 12.05 0.47
N GLY A 12 -31.77 12.44 -0.16
CA GLY A 12 -30.95 13.58 0.23
C GLY A 12 -31.63 14.92 0.00
N GLY A 13 -32.83 14.92 -0.61
CA GLY A 13 -33.59 16.11 -0.94
C GLY A 13 -33.32 16.55 -2.39
N PRO A 14 -33.80 17.75 -2.77
CA PRO A 14 -33.70 18.20 -4.15
C PRO A 14 -32.25 18.26 -4.60
N SER A 15 -32.02 17.86 -5.85
CA SER A 15 -30.74 18.13 -6.50
C SER A 15 -30.44 19.63 -6.41
N PRO A 16 -29.18 20.02 -6.16
CA PRO A 16 -28.76 21.39 -6.36
C PRO A 16 -29.23 21.86 -7.74
N ALA A 17 -29.67 23.12 -7.85
CA ALA A 17 -29.93 23.74 -9.15
C ALA A 17 -28.73 23.47 -10.09
N PRO A 18 -28.92 23.35 -11.42
CA PRO A 18 -27.88 22.91 -12.35
C PRO A 18 -26.54 23.56 -12.01
N ALA A 19 -25.65 22.79 -11.38
CA ALA A 19 -24.45 23.35 -10.80
C ALA A 19 -23.58 23.84 -11.97
N PRO A 20 -23.06 25.08 -11.91
CA PRO A 20 -22.14 25.53 -12.94
C PRO A 20 -20.95 24.56 -12.96
N PRO A 21 -20.35 24.33 -14.14
CA PRO A 21 -19.10 23.58 -14.24
C PRO A 21 -18.09 24.04 -13.18
N VAL A 22 -17.39 23.10 -12.57
CA VAL A 22 -16.41 23.39 -11.50
C VAL A 22 -15.39 24.46 -11.91
N LEU A 23 -14.98 24.48 -13.17
CA LEU A 23 -14.07 25.51 -13.68
C LEU A 23 -14.68 26.91 -13.68
N ASP A 24 -16.00 27.04 -13.88
CA ASP A 24 -16.69 28.33 -13.82
C ASP A 24 -16.76 28.86 -12.39
N LEU A 25 -16.88 27.97 -11.39
CA LEU A 25 -16.77 28.32 -9.98
C LEU A 25 -15.37 28.86 -9.67
N ILE A 26 -14.32 28.17 -10.11
CA ILE A 26 -12.93 28.61 -9.91
C ILE A 26 -12.66 29.93 -10.64
N ALA A 27 -13.13 30.07 -11.88
CA ALA A 27 -13.00 31.30 -12.66
C ALA A 27 -13.78 32.46 -12.04
N HIS A 28 -14.92 32.20 -11.38
CA HIS A 28 -15.62 33.20 -10.59
C HIS A 28 -14.75 33.71 -9.45
N GLN A 29 -14.08 32.83 -8.70
CA GLN A 29 -13.16 33.24 -7.64
C GLN A 29 -11.98 34.07 -8.17
N ALA A 30 -11.42 33.72 -9.34
CA ALA A 30 -10.37 34.52 -9.96
C ALA A 30 -10.82 35.94 -10.38
N ARG A 31 -12.12 36.15 -10.62
CA ARG A 31 -12.66 37.48 -10.91
C ARG A 31 -13.01 38.27 -9.65
N THR A 32 -13.52 37.62 -8.61
CA THR A 32 -14.04 38.29 -7.40
C THR A 32 -13.01 38.40 -6.28
N ARG A 33 -11.99 37.52 -6.27
CA ARG A 33 -10.94 37.43 -5.26
C ARG A 33 -9.55 37.18 -5.91
N PRO A 34 -9.13 38.01 -6.88
CA PRO A 34 -7.93 37.76 -7.69
C PRO A 34 -6.66 37.59 -6.85
N ASP A 35 -6.51 38.38 -5.78
CA ASP A 35 -5.31 38.40 -4.93
C ASP A 35 -5.36 37.39 -3.78
N ALA A 36 -6.47 36.65 -3.62
CA ALA A 36 -6.57 35.64 -2.57
C ALA A 36 -5.70 34.42 -2.90
N PRO A 37 -5.06 33.79 -1.89
CA PRO A 37 -4.24 32.60 -2.11
C PRO A 37 -5.10 31.41 -2.52
N ALA A 38 -4.80 30.82 -3.69
CA ALA A 38 -5.47 29.64 -4.23
C ALA A 38 -4.66 28.37 -3.94
N LEU A 39 -3.36 28.38 -4.24
CA LEU A 39 -2.45 27.25 -4.06
C LEU A 39 -1.27 27.63 -3.18
N VAL A 40 -0.87 26.71 -2.31
CA VAL A 40 0.36 26.79 -1.52
C VAL A 40 1.07 25.43 -1.59
N HIS A 41 2.37 25.44 -1.86
CA HIS A 41 3.23 24.26 -1.77
C HIS A 41 4.55 24.70 -1.14
N ASP A 42 4.81 24.25 0.09
CA ASP A 42 5.89 24.78 0.93
C ASP A 42 5.88 26.32 0.98
N THR A 43 6.91 26.99 0.45
CA THR A 43 7.04 28.45 0.42
C THR A 43 6.43 29.08 -0.83
N ALA A 44 6.18 28.29 -1.88
CA ALA A 44 5.58 28.77 -3.11
C ALA A 44 4.06 28.96 -2.96
N ARG A 45 3.53 30.02 -3.56
CA ARG A 45 2.10 30.34 -3.55
C ARG A 45 1.65 30.90 -4.89
N LEU A 46 0.43 30.56 -5.28
CA LEU A 46 -0.28 31.24 -6.36
C LEU A 46 -1.58 31.84 -5.83
N THR A 47 -1.85 33.08 -6.23
CA THR A 47 -3.17 33.69 -6.10
C THR A 47 -4.16 33.09 -7.11
N TYR A 48 -5.44 33.35 -6.94
CA TYR A 48 -6.45 32.91 -7.91
C TYR A 48 -6.24 33.53 -9.30
N ALA A 49 -5.77 34.78 -9.40
CA ALA A 49 -5.46 35.41 -10.68
C ALA A 49 -4.24 34.77 -11.35
N GLU A 50 -3.19 34.48 -10.59
CA GLU A 50 -1.98 33.80 -11.09
C GLU A 50 -2.29 32.37 -11.53
N LEU A 51 -3.07 31.63 -10.74
CA LEU A 51 -3.54 30.29 -11.10
C LEU A 51 -4.35 30.32 -12.41
N ALA A 52 -5.29 31.26 -12.54
CA ALA A 52 -6.07 31.41 -13.77
C ALA A 52 -5.21 31.79 -14.98
N GLY A 53 -4.13 32.55 -14.78
CA GLY A 53 -3.12 32.83 -15.81
C GLY A 53 -2.36 31.59 -16.24
N ALA A 54 -1.80 30.86 -15.28
CA ALA A 54 -1.02 29.64 -15.52
C ALA A 54 -1.85 28.54 -16.20
N VAL A 55 -3.09 28.32 -15.74
CA VAL A 55 -4.04 27.37 -16.34
C VAL A 55 -4.36 27.74 -17.79
N ARG A 56 -4.58 29.02 -18.09
CA ARG A 56 -4.89 29.49 -19.45
C ARG A 56 -3.74 29.25 -20.41
N GLU A 57 -2.51 29.53 -19.99
CA GLU A 57 -1.34 29.32 -20.85
C GLU A 57 -1.09 27.82 -21.06
N ARG A 58 -1.16 27.01 -20.01
CA ARG A 58 -0.98 25.56 -20.14
C ARG A 58 -2.09 24.92 -20.98
N ALA A 59 -3.34 25.36 -20.83
CA ALA A 59 -4.47 24.88 -21.64
C ALA A 59 -4.29 25.21 -23.12
N ARG A 60 -3.70 26.38 -23.45
CA ARG A 60 -3.37 26.76 -24.83
C ARG A 60 -2.36 25.81 -25.46
N VAL A 61 -1.34 25.39 -24.69
CA VAL A 61 -0.34 24.42 -25.12
C VAL A 61 -0.98 23.04 -25.35
N LEU A 62 -1.73 22.53 -24.37
CA LEU A 62 -2.41 21.23 -24.49
C LEU A 62 -3.41 21.19 -25.65
N ALA A 63 -4.15 22.29 -25.88
CA ALA A 63 -5.07 22.39 -27.01
C ALA A 63 -4.33 22.35 -28.36
N ALA A 64 -3.14 22.97 -28.46
CA ALA A 64 -2.29 22.89 -29.65
C ALA A 64 -1.72 21.47 -29.86
N GLU A 65 -1.55 20.70 -28.79
CA GLU A 65 -1.15 19.28 -28.79
C GLU A 65 -2.35 18.33 -29.05
N GLY A 66 -3.57 18.87 -29.20
CA GLY A 66 -4.75 18.10 -29.57
C GLY A 66 -5.66 17.70 -28.41
N ALA A 67 -5.47 18.23 -27.20
CA ALA A 67 -6.43 18.07 -26.11
C ALA A 67 -7.76 18.77 -26.46
N ALA A 68 -8.86 18.03 -26.41
CA ALA A 68 -10.19 18.48 -26.81
C ALA A 68 -11.27 17.58 -26.18
N PRO A 69 -12.57 17.95 -26.25
CA PRO A 69 -13.66 17.08 -25.82
C PRO A 69 -13.61 15.68 -26.47
N GLY A 70 -13.78 14.65 -25.65
CA GLY A 70 -13.66 13.25 -26.07
C GLY A 70 -12.22 12.72 -26.11
N ARG A 71 -11.22 13.53 -25.74
CA ARG A 71 -9.83 13.09 -25.55
C ARG A 71 -9.55 12.84 -24.07
N LEU A 72 -8.57 11.98 -23.82
CA LEU A 72 -7.94 11.84 -22.51
C LEU A 72 -6.53 12.41 -22.56
N VAL A 73 -6.13 13.09 -21.49
CA VAL A 73 -4.75 13.51 -21.27
C VAL A 73 -4.24 12.81 -20.03
N ALA A 74 -3.19 11.98 -20.18
CA ALA A 74 -2.53 11.37 -19.04
C ALA A 74 -1.77 12.44 -18.26
N LEU A 75 -1.91 12.44 -16.93
CA LEU A 75 -1.23 13.34 -16.01
C LEU A 75 -0.28 12.51 -15.14
N HIS A 76 1.03 12.70 -15.36
CA HIS A 76 2.13 12.02 -14.66
C HIS A 76 3.09 13.07 -14.09
N ARG A 77 2.63 13.75 -13.03
CA ARG A 77 3.40 14.80 -12.34
C ARG A 77 3.50 14.49 -10.84
N PRO A 78 4.63 14.79 -10.19
CA PRO A 78 4.69 14.79 -8.74
C PRO A 78 3.74 15.83 -8.15
N ARG A 79 3.34 15.62 -6.90
CA ARG A 79 2.49 16.58 -6.19
C ARG A 79 3.18 17.95 -6.16
N GLY A 80 2.45 18.97 -6.60
CA GLY A 80 2.98 20.31 -6.72
C GLY A 80 2.05 21.23 -7.48
N ILE A 81 2.40 22.51 -7.54
CA ILE A 81 1.62 23.54 -8.24
C ILE A 81 1.41 23.14 -9.71
N ASP A 82 2.45 22.65 -10.38
CA ASP A 82 2.38 22.25 -11.79
C ASP A 82 1.39 21.11 -12.03
N ALA A 83 1.27 20.16 -11.09
CA ALA A 83 0.28 19.07 -11.21
C ALA A 83 -1.16 19.60 -11.16
N ILE A 84 -1.44 20.57 -10.27
CA ILE A 84 -2.77 21.19 -10.18
C ILE A 84 -3.04 22.09 -11.38
N VAL A 85 -2.04 22.86 -11.84
CA VAL A 85 -2.16 23.68 -13.05
C VAL A 85 -2.42 22.80 -14.27
N GLY A 86 -1.66 21.71 -14.45
CA GLY A 86 -1.86 20.74 -15.53
C GLY A 86 -3.24 20.10 -15.49
N LEU A 87 -3.68 19.65 -14.31
CA LEU A 87 -5.02 19.09 -14.11
C LEU A 87 -6.13 20.06 -14.56
N LEU A 88 -6.09 21.31 -14.08
CA LEU A 88 -7.10 22.32 -14.41
C LEU A 88 -7.01 22.77 -15.86
N ALA A 89 -5.80 22.78 -16.44
CA ALA A 89 -5.56 23.09 -17.84
C ALA A 89 -6.16 22.03 -18.76
N ILE A 90 -6.00 20.74 -18.44
CA ILE A 90 -6.61 19.63 -19.18
C ILE A 90 -8.14 19.83 -19.22
N LEU A 91 -8.76 20.02 -18.07
CA LEU A 91 -10.21 20.25 -17.99
C LEU A 91 -10.65 21.50 -18.77
N SER A 92 -9.82 22.55 -18.80
CA SER A 92 -10.11 23.78 -19.53
C SER A 92 -10.13 23.59 -21.05
N THR A 93 -9.50 22.53 -21.57
CA THR A 93 -9.62 22.14 -22.99
C THR A 93 -10.89 21.34 -23.29
N GLY A 94 -11.63 20.93 -22.24
CA GLY A 94 -12.76 20.01 -22.34
C GLY A 94 -12.38 18.53 -22.44
N ALA A 95 -11.08 18.21 -22.43
CA ALA A 95 -10.58 16.84 -22.31
C ALA A 95 -10.72 16.32 -20.87
N GLY A 96 -10.82 14.99 -20.74
CA GLY A 96 -10.75 14.34 -19.43
C GLY A 96 -9.31 14.09 -19.01
N TYR A 97 -8.99 14.26 -17.73
CA TYR A 97 -7.65 13.88 -17.22
C TYR A 97 -7.62 12.42 -16.75
N LEU A 98 -6.51 11.75 -17.01
CA LEU A 98 -6.19 10.39 -16.54
C LEU A 98 -4.96 10.48 -15.62
N PRO A 99 -5.15 10.58 -14.29
CA PRO A 99 -4.03 10.67 -13.37
C PRO A 99 -3.33 9.31 -13.24
N LEU A 100 -2.02 9.30 -13.44
CA LEU A 100 -1.17 8.12 -13.25
C LEU A 100 -0.43 8.19 -11.92
N ASP A 101 -0.13 7.01 -11.36
CA ASP A 101 0.67 6.90 -10.15
C ASP A 101 2.15 6.94 -10.52
N ILE A 102 2.83 8.02 -10.14
CA ILE A 102 4.26 8.21 -10.43
C ILE A 102 5.17 7.27 -9.62
N GLN A 103 4.64 6.64 -8.56
CA GLN A 103 5.35 5.67 -7.73
C GLN A 103 4.94 4.23 -8.04
N ALA A 104 3.98 4.02 -8.95
CA ALA A 104 3.57 2.68 -9.33
C ALA A 104 4.60 2.00 -10.23
N PRO A 105 4.71 0.65 -10.17
CA PRO A 105 5.46 -0.10 -11.17
C PRO A 105 4.94 0.17 -12.58
N ASP A 106 5.85 0.26 -13.56
CA ASP A 106 5.52 0.52 -14.97
C ASP A 106 4.42 -0.41 -15.51
N ALA A 107 4.40 -1.67 -15.09
CA ALA A 107 3.39 -2.64 -15.49
C ALA A 107 1.95 -2.18 -15.18
N ARG A 108 1.74 -1.46 -14.06
CA ARG A 108 0.43 -0.92 -13.69
C ARG A 108 0.04 0.23 -14.61
N ASN A 109 0.94 1.19 -14.84
CA ASN A 109 0.67 2.33 -15.71
C ASN A 109 0.51 1.87 -17.17
N ALA A 110 1.26 0.87 -17.61
CA ALA A 110 1.09 0.24 -18.92
C ALA A 110 -0.28 -0.42 -19.07
N ALA A 111 -0.78 -1.11 -18.04
CA ALA A 111 -2.13 -1.70 -18.07
C ALA A 111 -3.22 -0.63 -18.16
N ILE A 112 -3.09 0.48 -17.42
CA ILE A 112 -4.01 1.63 -17.46
C ILE A 112 -4.01 2.28 -18.86
N LEU A 113 -2.82 2.54 -19.42
CA LEU A 113 -2.68 3.13 -20.75
C LEU A 113 -3.24 2.21 -21.83
N LYS A 114 -3.01 0.89 -21.71
CA LYS A 114 -3.59 -0.11 -22.61
C LYS A 114 -5.12 -0.13 -22.55
N ASP A 115 -5.71 -0.07 -21.37
CA ASP A 115 -7.16 -0.02 -21.21
C ASP A 115 -7.77 1.27 -21.78
N SER A 116 -7.04 2.38 -21.70
CA SER A 116 -7.47 3.70 -22.20
C SER A 116 -7.27 3.91 -23.71
N CYS A 117 -6.23 3.32 -24.30
CA CYS A 117 -5.81 3.58 -25.69
C CYS A 117 -5.91 2.37 -26.62
N GLY A 118 -6.10 1.17 -26.09
CA GLY A 118 -5.96 -0.07 -26.85
C GLY A 118 -4.52 -0.28 -27.35
N ASP A 119 -4.36 -0.74 -28.59
CA ASP A 119 -3.06 -1.02 -29.20
C ASP A 119 -2.22 0.23 -29.50
N LEU A 120 -2.80 1.42 -29.34
CA LEU A 120 -2.10 2.70 -29.50
C LEU A 120 -1.46 3.21 -28.20
N ALA A 121 -1.50 2.42 -27.12
CA ALA A 121 -1.00 2.86 -25.82
C ALA A 121 0.49 3.26 -25.88
N PRO A 122 0.85 4.48 -25.44
CA PRO A 122 2.23 4.89 -25.31
C PRO A 122 2.94 4.13 -24.19
N ALA A 123 4.26 4.09 -24.21
CA ALA A 123 5.02 3.51 -23.12
C ALA A 123 4.92 4.40 -21.86
N PRO A 124 4.87 3.85 -20.63
CA PRO A 124 4.83 4.65 -19.40
C PRO A 124 5.94 5.70 -19.31
N ALA A 125 7.16 5.35 -19.75
CA ALA A 125 8.30 6.26 -19.79
C ALA A 125 8.07 7.48 -20.69
N GLU A 126 7.35 7.34 -21.81
CA GLU A 126 7.02 8.46 -22.70
C GLU A 126 6.06 9.45 -22.02
N VAL A 127 5.06 8.91 -21.32
CA VAL A 127 4.11 9.72 -20.53
C VAL A 127 4.83 10.43 -19.38
N ALA A 128 5.72 9.71 -18.69
CA ALA A 128 6.50 10.27 -17.59
C ALA A 128 7.43 11.41 -18.05
N ALA A 129 8.08 11.25 -19.21
CA ALA A 129 8.94 12.27 -19.80
C ALA A 129 8.16 13.53 -20.23
N ALA A 130 6.94 13.35 -20.75
CA ALA A 130 6.08 14.48 -21.13
C ALA A 130 5.45 15.20 -19.92
N GLY A 131 5.21 14.46 -18.83
CA GLY A 131 4.49 14.91 -17.64
C GLY A 131 2.98 15.04 -17.86
N GLU A 132 2.57 15.57 -19.00
CA GLU A 132 1.20 15.49 -19.52
C GLU A 132 1.24 15.04 -20.99
N LEU A 133 0.45 14.02 -21.35
CA LEU A 133 0.42 13.50 -22.71
C LEU A 133 -1.01 13.32 -23.21
N VAL A 134 -1.33 13.96 -24.34
CA VAL A 134 -2.60 13.72 -25.05
C VAL A 134 -2.59 12.29 -25.59
N LEU A 135 -3.45 11.44 -25.04
CA LEU A 135 -3.45 10.03 -25.37
C LEU A 135 -4.05 9.77 -26.76
N PRO A 136 -3.50 8.84 -27.56
CA PRO A 136 -4.07 8.40 -28.83
C PRO A 136 -5.28 7.46 -28.62
N GLY A 137 -6.01 7.16 -29.69
CA GLY A 137 -7.15 6.21 -29.65
C GLY A 137 -8.51 6.85 -29.35
N PRO A 138 -9.55 6.05 -29.05
CA PRO A 138 -10.94 6.52 -28.93
C PRO A 138 -11.20 7.43 -27.72
N GLY A 139 -10.27 7.52 -26.77
CA GLY A 139 -10.37 8.40 -25.60
C GLY A 139 -11.53 8.03 -24.67
N ALA A 140 -12.01 9.00 -23.89
CA ALA A 140 -13.19 8.86 -23.06
C ALA A 140 -14.44 9.41 -23.77
N PRO A 141 -15.65 8.99 -23.36
CA PRO A 141 -16.89 9.61 -23.82
C PRO A 141 -16.85 11.14 -23.69
N ALA A 142 -17.42 11.85 -24.67
CA ALA A 142 -17.51 13.30 -24.63
C ALA A 142 -18.19 13.77 -23.34
N GLY A 143 -17.62 14.80 -22.69
CA GLY A 143 -18.10 15.30 -21.40
C GLY A 143 -17.53 14.57 -20.17
N ALA A 144 -16.63 13.60 -20.35
CA ALA A 144 -15.81 13.06 -19.26
C ALA A 144 -14.92 14.16 -18.66
N ALA A 145 -14.98 14.34 -17.34
CA ALA A 145 -14.07 15.18 -16.59
C ALA A 145 -12.80 14.41 -16.24
N TYR A 146 -12.93 13.16 -15.79
CA TYR A 146 -11.78 12.31 -15.48
C TYR A 146 -12.08 10.83 -15.58
N VAL A 147 -10.99 10.06 -15.67
CA VAL A 147 -11.02 8.60 -15.54
C VAL A 147 -10.07 8.19 -14.43
N ILE A 148 -10.59 7.60 -13.36
CA ILE A 148 -9.79 7.10 -12.24
C ILE A 148 -9.90 5.58 -12.18
N TYR A 149 -8.75 4.92 -12.05
CA TYR A 149 -8.66 3.46 -12.04
C TYR A 149 -8.73 2.89 -10.62
N THR A 150 -9.71 2.04 -10.37
CA THR A 150 -9.85 1.32 -9.10
C THR A 150 -9.17 -0.06 -9.18
N SER A 151 -8.70 -0.58 -8.04
CA SER A 151 -8.21 -1.96 -7.93
C SER A 151 -9.39 -2.92 -8.11
N GLY A 152 -9.61 -3.44 -9.32
CA GLY A 152 -10.70 -4.39 -9.58
C GLY A 152 -10.62 -5.63 -8.69
N SER A 153 -11.77 -6.22 -8.36
CA SER A 153 -11.85 -7.46 -7.57
C SER A 153 -11.16 -8.66 -8.22
N THR A 154 -10.91 -8.59 -9.54
CA THR A 154 -10.22 -9.61 -10.35
C THR A 154 -8.72 -9.35 -10.52
N GLY A 155 -8.19 -8.24 -10.00
CA GLY A 155 -6.77 -7.86 -10.12
C GLY A 155 -6.44 -6.96 -11.32
N THR A 156 -7.35 -6.80 -12.29
CA THR A 156 -7.20 -5.83 -13.39
C THR A 156 -7.83 -4.49 -13.01
N PRO A 157 -7.11 -3.35 -13.13
CA PRO A 157 -7.68 -2.03 -12.84
C PRO A 157 -8.88 -1.69 -13.75
N ASN A 158 -9.95 -1.09 -13.21
CA ASN A 158 -11.09 -0.63 -14.02
C ASN A 158 -11.18 0.90 -13.98
N GLY A 159 -11.14 1.54 -15.16
CA GLY A 159 -11.23 3.00 -15.28
C GLY A 159 -12.67 3.49 -15.15
N VAL A 160 -12.99 4.21 -14.08
CA VAL A 160 -14.31 4.79 -13.85
C VAL A 160 -14.39 6.16 -14.52
N VAL A 161 -15.34 6.32 -15.45
CA VAL A 161 -15.54 7.54 -16.23
C VAL A 161 -16.52 8.47 -15.50
N VAL A 162 -16.02 9.56 -14.93
CA VAL A 162 -16.83 10.59 -14.29
C VAL A 162 -17.00 11.77 -15.23
N ALA A 163 -18.24 12.24 -15.38
CA ALA A 163 -18.57 13.36 -16.25
C ALA A 163 -18.61 14.70 -15.50
N HIS A 164 -18.50 15.80 -16.24
CA HIS A 164 -18.49 17.16 -15.68
C HIS A 164 -19.76 17.49 -14.88
N ASP A 165 -20.92 16.99 -15.30
CA ASP A 165 -22.21 17.15 -14.62
C ASP A 165 -22.23 16.42 -13.27
N SER A 166 -21.74 15.18 -13.22
CA SER A 166 -21.60 14.43 -11.97
C SER A 166 -20.63 15.10 -10.99
N LEU A 167 -19.49 15.59 -11.50
CA LEU A 167 -18.53 16.34 -10.67
C LEU A 167 -19.14 17.64 -10.13
N ALA A 168 -19.81 18.43 -10.97
CA ALA A 168 -20.44 19.69 -10.54
C ALA A 168 -21.55 19.44 -9.51
N HIS A 169 -22.38 18.40 -9.73
CA HIS A 169 -23.40 17.97 -8.78
C HIS A 169 -22.79 17.60 -7.42
N PHE A 170 -21.74 16.76 -7.42
CA PHE A 170 -21.05 16.37 -6.20
C PHE A 170 -20.50 17.58 -5.44
N ILE A 171 -19.76 18.48 -6.11
CA ILE A 171 -19.19 19.67 -5.46
C ILE A 171 -20.26 20.58 -4.86
N ALA A 172 -21.39 20.76 -5.55
CA ALA A 172 -22.51 21.55 -5.03
C ALA A 172 -23.13 20.97 -3.74
N GLY A 173 -23.14 19.65 -3.57
CA GLY A 173 -23.58 18.99 -2.34
C GLY A 173 -22.50 18.95 -1.25
N ALA A 174 -21.25 18.69 -1.63
CA ALA A 174 -20.13 18.49 -0.70
C ALA A 174 -19.68 19.78 0.00
N VAL A 175 -19.55 20.89 -0.73
CA VAL A 175 -19.09 22.18 -0.18
C VAL A 175 -19.90 22.61 1.06
N PRO A 176 -21.24 22.68 1.02
CA PRO A 176 -22.02 23.03 2.20
C PRO A 176 -22.00 21.94 3.26
N ALA A 177 -21.99 20.66 2.87
CA ALA A 177 -21.93 19.55 3.83
C ALA A 177 -20.64 19.57 4.65
N TYR A 178 -19.52 19.98 4.05
CA TYR A 178 -18.20 20.06 4.69
C TYR A 178 -17.96 21.42 5.38
N GLY A 179 -18.69 22.46 4.97
CA GLY A 179 -18.50 23.82 5.48
C GLY A 179 -17.29 24.52 4.87
N ILE A 180 -16.97 24.21 3.61
CA ILE A 180 -15.84 24.83 2.89
C ILE A 180 -16.26 26.21 2.38
N GLY A 181 -15.40 27.21 2.56
CA GLY A 181 -15.59 28.55 2.05
C GLY A 181 -14.28 29.34 1.91
N PRO A 182 -14.36 30.66 1.66
CA PRO A 182 -13.18 31.46 1.35
C PRO A 182 -12.12 31.62 2.45
N ALA A 183 -12.44 31.23 3.69
CA ALA A 183 -11.52 31.20 4.81
C ALA A 183 -10.89 29.82 5.01
N SER A 184 -11.43 28.78 4.37
CA SER A 184 -10.97 27.41 4.54
C SER A 184 -9.59 27.21 3.92
N ARG A 185 -8.75 26.46 4.62
CA ARG A 185 -7.44 26.02 4.15
C ARG A 185 -7.41 24.51 4.22
N VAL A 186 -7.50 23.87 3.07
CA VAL A 186 -7.66 22.42 2.95
C VAL A 186 -6.33 21.80 2.54
N LEU A 187 -5.91 20.76 3.26
CA LEU A 187 -4.72 20.00 2.88
C LEU A 187 -5.07 19.04 1.73
N GLN A 188 -4.35 19.13 0.63
CA GLN A 188 -4.37 18.15 -0.44
C GLN A 188 -3.49 16.98 0.01
N PHE A 189 -4.11 15.94 0.59
CA PHE A 189 -3.44 14.82 1.24
C PHE A 189 -3.37 13.60 0.32
N SER A 190 -4.49 13.27 -0.33
CA SER A 190 -4.67 12.07 -1.13
C SER A 190 -3.81 12.07 -2.40
N PRO A 191 -3.36 10.91 -2.93
CA PRO A 191 -2.72 10.88 -4.24
C PRO A 191 -3.70 11.33 -5.35
N LEU A 192 -3.21 12.04 -6.38
CA LEU A 192 -4.05 12.57 -7.46
C LEU A 192 -4.71 11.48 -8.33
N HIS A 193 -4.20 10.26 -8.28
CA HIS A 193 -4.79 9.09 -8.94
C HIS A 193 -5.90 8.41 -8.13
N PHE A 194 -6.27 8.96 -6.97
CA PHE A 194 -7.46 8.59 -6.21
C PHE A 194 -8.47 9.73 -6.21
N ASP A 195 -9.75 9.37 -6.20
CA ASP A 195 -10.87 10.30 -6.27
C ASP A 195 -11.07 11.13 -5.00
N ALA A 196 -10.53 10.73 -3.84
CA ALA A 196 -10.47 11.61 -2.67
C ALA A 196 -9.74 12.94 -2.97
N SER A 197 -8.74 12.94 -3.85
CA SER A 197 -8.10 14.19 -4.27
C SER A 197 -9.03 15.14 -5.04
N VAL A 198 -10.09 14.61 -5.68
CA VAL A 198 -11.09 15.39 -6.43
C VAL A 198 -11.84 16.31 -5.47
N GLN A 199 -12.29 15.80 -4.32
CA GLN A 199 -12.98 16.64 -3.34
C GLN A 199 -12.04 17.65 -2.69
N GLU A 200 -10.80 17.26 -2.36
CA GLU A 200 -9.79 18.17 -1.84
C GLU A 200 -9.55 19.35 -2.80
N VAL A 201 -9.33 19.08 -4.08
CA VAL A 201 -8.99 20.11 -5.08
C VAL A 201 -10.20 20.97 -5.43
N PHE A 202 -11.29 20.35 -5.91
CA PHE A 202 -12.36 21.11 -6.55
C PHE A 202 -13.34 21.74 -5.56
N ALA A 203 -13.61 21.11 -4.41
CA ALA A 203 -14.47 21.72 -3.40
C ALA A 203 -13.79 22.96 -2.81
N THR A 204 -12.48 22.87 -2.54
CA THR A 204 -11.68 23.98 -2.01
C THR A 204 -11.59 25.15 -2.99
N LEU A 205 -11.11 24.89 -4.22
CA LEU A 205 -10.87 25.96 -5.18
C LEU A 205 -12.18 26.58 -5.66
N GLY A 206 -13.24 25.78 -5.86
CA GLY A 206 -14.55 26.28 -6.28
C GLY A 206 -15.23 27.16 -5.23
N ALA A 207 -15.03 26.87 -3.95
CA ALA A 207 -15.58 27.63 -2.83
C ALA A 207 -14.77 28.88 -2.43
N GLY A 208 -13.62 29.13 -3.08
CA GLY A 208 -12.77 30.29 -2.79
C GLY A 208 -11.71 30.07 -1.71
N GLY A 209 -11.54 28.83 -1.23
CA GLY A 209 -10.58 28.47 -0.19
C GLY A 209 -9.15 28.29 -0.72
N THR A 210 -8.19 28.11 0.18
CA THR A 210 -6.80 27.82 -0.19
C THR A 210 -6.53 26.32 -0.13
N LEU A 211 -6.07 25.74 -1.24
CA LEU A 211 -5.58 24.38 -1.29
C LEU A 211 -4.08 24.37 -0.96
N VAL A 212 -3.70 23.65 0.08
CA VAL A 212 -2.31 23.51 0.53
C VAL A 212 -1.84 22.11 0.19
N LEU A 213 -0.79 21.99 -0.61
CA LEU A 213 -0.22 20.71 -1.02
C LEU A 213 0.72 20.20 0.07
N ARG A 214 0.50 18.97 0.55
CA ARG A 214 1.41 18.35 1.52
C ARG A 214 2.79 18.12 0.90
N THR A 215 3.81 18.16 1.73
CA THR A 215 5.14 17.59 1.45
C THR A 215 5.16 16.11 1.87
N ASP A 216 6.24 15.39 1.56
CA ASP A 216 6.32 13.94 1.83
C ASP A 216 6.59 13.60 3.31
N ASP A 217 7.27 14.48 4.04
CA ASP A 217 7.43 14.41 5.50
C ASP A 217 6.08 14.44 6.23
N MET A 218 5.08 15.17 5.71
CA MET A 218 3.73 15.25 6.27
C MET A 218 2.91 13.94 6.18
N LEU A 219 3.53 12.83 5.76
CA LEU A 219 2.97 11.49 5.98
C LEU A 219 3.18 11.02 7.42
N ASP A 220 4.22 11.48 8.12
CA ASP A 220 4.35 11.28 9.56
C ASP A 220 3.33 12.15 10.32
N VAL A 221 2.69 11.60 11.35
CA VAL A 221 1.63 12.29 12.09
C VAL A 221 2.15 13.56 12.79
N ARG A 222 3.37 13.54 13.33
CA ARG A 222 3.95 14.69 14.02
C ARG A 222 4.19 15.83 13.03
N ASP A 223 4.77 15.51 11.88
CA ASP A 223 5.06 16.48 10.83
C ASP A 223 3.79 16.96 10.13
N LEU A 224 2.78 16.11 9.97
CA LEU A 224 1.45 16.50 9.54
C LEU A 224 0.87 17.59 10.45
N LEU A 225 0.85 17.37 11.77
CA LEU A 225 0.29 18.32 12.73
C LEU A 225 1.10 19.62 12.78
N ALA A 226 2.44 19.53 12.70
CA ALA A 226 3.32 20.69 12.61
C ALA A 226 3.07 21.50 11.32
N GLY A 227 2.95 20.82 10.18
CA GLY A 227 2.59 21.41 8.90
C GLY A 227 1.19 22.04 8.93
N CYS A 228 0.23 21.40 9.58
CA CYS A 228 -1.12 21.95 9.77
C CYS A 228 -1.09 23.27 10.54
N ALA A 229 -0.33 23.35 11.64
CA ALA A 229 -0.16 24.58 12.39
C ALA A 229 0.56 25.67 11.56
N ARG A 230 1.64 25.29 10.86
CA ARG A 230 2.46 26.18 10.04
C ARG A 230 1.67 26.82 8.90
N HIS A 231 0.88 26.02 8.20
CA HIS A 231 0.10 26.47 7.04
C HIS A 231 -1.32 26.88 7.40
N GLY A 232 -1.72 26.83 8.67
CA GLY A 232 -3.04 27.22 9.15
C GLY A 232 -4.17 26.34 8.58
N ILE A 233 -3.96 25.03 8.48
CA ILE A 233 -4.93 24.10 7.90
C ILE A 233 -6.19 24.05 8.77
N THR A 234 -7.34 24.31 8.15
CA THR A 234 -8.66 24.32 8.81
C THR A 234 -9.43 23.03 8.58
N LEU A 235 -9.14 22.31 7.47
CA LEU A 235 -9.80 21.07 7.12
C LEU A 235 -8.78 20.01 6.68
N LEU A 236 -8.90 18.83 7.29
CA LEU A 236 -8.22 17.61 6.87
C LEU A 236 -9.23 16.61 6.28
N ASP A 237 -8.82 15.94 5.23
CA ASP A 237 -9.57 14.87 4.58
C ASP A 237 -8.67 13.63 4.53
N LEU A 238 -8.98 12.63 5.35
CA LEU A 238 -8.05 11.53 5.66
C LEU A 238 -8.70 10.16 5.45
N PRO A 239 -7.96 9.17 4.93
CA PRO A 239 -8.37 7.78 5.04
C PRO A 239 -8.60 7.41 6.51
N ALA A 240 -9.67 6.68 6.83
CA ALA A 240 -10.03 6.32 8.20
C ALA A 240 -8.88 5.62 8.95
N ALA A 241 -8.11 4.77 8.25
CA ALA A 241 -6.92 4.14 8.80
C ALA A 241 -5.85 5.12 9.28
N TYR A 242 -5.53 6.13 8.45
CA TYR A 242 -4.55 7.16 8.82
C TYR A 242 -5.08 8.00 9.99
N TRP A 243 -6.38 8.31 9.97
CA TRP A 243 -7.02 9.00 11.09
C TRP A 243 -6.99 8.19 12.39
N HIS A 244 -7.18 6.86 12.36
CA HIS A 244 -7.05 6.00 13.54
C HIS A 244 -5.66 6.09 14.17
N GLU A 245 -4.61 6.09 13.34
CA GLU A 245 -3.24 6.30 13.79
C GLU A 245 -3.05 7.69 14.42
N LEU A 246 -3.55 8.74 13.76
CA LEU A 246 -3.51 10.11 14.29
C LEU A 246 -4.21 10.21 15.66
N VAL A 247 -5.39 9.60 15.83
CA VAL A 247 -6.10 9.56 17.12
C VAL A 247 -5.28 8.83 18.19
N HIS A 248 -4.68 7.69 17.84
CA HIS A 248 -3.83 6.94 18.77
C HIS A 248 -2.61 7.74 19.24
N VAL A 249 -1.91 8.40 18.31
CA VAL A 249 -0.75 9.25 18.62
C VAL A 249 -1.15 10.46 19.48
N LEU A 250 -2.31 11.07 19.21
CA LEU A 250 -2.87 12.14 20.04
C LEU A 250 -3.23 11.66 21.46
N ALA A 251 -3.82 10.48 21.59
CA ALA A 251 -4.19 9.88 22.87
C ALA A 251 -2.96 9.56 23.74
N ALA A 252 -1.85 9.17 23.12
CA ALA A 252 -0.56 8.99 23.82
C ALA A 252 0.02 10.31 24.37
N GLY A 253 -0.49 11.47 23.93
CA GLY A 253 -0.14 12.78 24.49
C GLY A 253 1.19 13.36 24.02
N SER A 254 1.85 12.75 23.03
CA SER A 254 3.16 13.16 22.49
C SER A 254 3.10 14.34 21.51
N VAL A 255 1.89 14.67 21.03
CA VAL A 255 1.58 15.79 20.12
C VAL A 255 0.23 16.42 20.49
N ARG A 256 -0.11 17.55 19.87
CA ARG A 256 -1.40 18.25 20.08
C ARG A 256 -1.99 18.66 18.74
N LEU A 257 -3.32 18.67 18.66
CA LEU A 257 -4.01 19.21 17.50
C LEU A 257 -3.81 20.72 17.38
N PRO A 258 -3.53 21.24 16.18
CA PRO A 258 -3.50 22.67 15.92
C PRO A 258 -4.82 23.35 16.28
N GLY A 259 -4.73 24.56 16.83
CA GLY A 259 -5.91 25.37 17.17
C GLY A 259 -6.71 25.85 15.96
N CYS A 260 -6.09 25.90 14.77
CA CYS A 260 -6.72 26.29 13.51
C CYS A 260 -7.56 25.19 12.87
N LEU A 261 -7.43 23.92 13.30
CA LEU A 261 -8.17 22.81 12.72
C LEU A 261 -9.64 22.86 13.18
N GLU A 262 -10.56 22.89 12.22
CA GLU A 262 -12.00 23.05 12.44
C GLU A 262 -12.79 21.80 12.02
N THR A 263 -12.38 21.12 10.95
CA THR A 263 -13.07 19.94 10.41
C THR A 263 -12.09 18.83 10.05
N VAL A 264 -12.45 17.60 10.37
CA VAL A 264 -11.79 16.38 9.86
C VAL A 264 -12.84 15.52 9.17
N ILE A 265 -12.57 15.17 7.92
CA ILE A 265 -13.34 14.21 7.14
C ILE A 265 -12.56 12.89 7.14
N ILE A 266 -13.26 11.80 7.40
CA ILE A 266 -12.73 10.44 7.31
C ILE A 266 -13.50 9.65 6.27
N TYR A 267 -12.81 8.79 5.52
CA TYR A 267 -13.40 8.01 4.44
C TYR A 267 -12.66 6.70 4.15
N GLY A 268 -13.20 5.92 3.21
CA GLY A 268 -12.50 4.84 2.51
C GLY A 268 -12.50 3.48 3.21
N GLU A 269 -12.65 3.45 4.53
CA GLU A 269 -12.80 2.25 5.36
C GLU A 269 -13.76 2.52 6.53
N ALA A 270 -14.19 1.46 7.22
CA ALA A 270 -15.04 1.59 8.40
C ALA A 270 -14.28 2.28 9.55
N ALA A 271 -14.87 3.35 10.08
CA ALA A 271 -14.36 4.02 11.27
C ALA A 271 -14.71 3.22 12.54
N LEU A 272 -13.75 3.07 13.45
CA LEU A 272 -13.94 2.31 14.68
C LEU A 272 -14.70 3.14 15.73
N PRO A 273 -15.78 2.60 16.36
CA PRO A 273 -16.51 3.29 17.43
C PRO A 273 -15.61 3.82 18.55
N GLU A 274 -14.62 3.03 18.96
CA GLU A 274 -13.69 3.38 20.03
C GLU A 274 -12.82 4.59 19.65
N ARG A 275 -12.41 4.68 18.38
CA ARG A 275 -11.62 5.82 17.87
C ARG A 275 -12.47 7.08 17.76
N VAL A 276 -13.74 6.97 17.40
CA VAL A 276 -14.70 8.09 17.43
C VAL A 276 -14.90 8.61 18.85
N ALA A 277 -15.06 7.71 19.82
CA ALA A 277 -15.17 8.09 21.23
C ALA A 277 -13.88 8.77 21.75
N GLN A 278 -12.69 8.24 21.41
CA GLN A 278 -11.41 8.85 21.76
C GLN A 278 -11.23 10.23 21.13
N TRP A 279 -11.57 10.40 19.85
CA TRP A 279 -11.53 11.69 19.19
C TRP A 279 -12.42 12.72 19.87
N ARG A 280 -13.64 12.33 20.24
CA ARG A 280 -14.56 13.20 21.00
C ARG A 280 -13.98 13.55 22.37
N ALA A 281 -13.35 12.61 23.07
CA ALA A 281 -12.69 12.89 24.34
C ALA A 281 -11.52 13.89 24.19
N LEU A 282 -10.76 13.80 23.09
CA LEU A 282 -9.62 14.67 22.79
C LEU A 282 -10.03 16.08 22.31
N THR A 283 -11.14 16.18 21.58
CA THR A 283 -11.51 17.42 20.85
C THR A 283 -12.78 18.08 21.36
N GLY A 284 -13.59 17.39 22.15
CA GLY A 284 -14.95 17.83 22.47
C GLY A 284 -15.76 18.04 21.20
N GLU A 285 -16.42 19.19 21.11
CA GLU A 285 -17.12 19.64 19.90
C GLU A 285 -16.32 20.67 19.09
N ARG A 286 -15.05 20.90 19.44
CA ARG A 286 -14.20 21.93 18.81
C ARG A 286 -13.92 21.61 17.35
N VAL A 287 -13.70 20.33 17.03
CA VAL A 287 -13.38 19.87 15.68
C VAL A 287 -14.49 18.98 15.19
N ARG A 288 -15.15 19.41 14.10
CA ARG A 288 -16.21 18.64 13.47
C ARG A 288 -15.63 17.37 12.85
N LEU A 289 -16.20 16.22 13.16
CA LEU A 289 -15.79 14.93 12.60
C LEU A 289 -16.86 14.44 11.63
N LEU A 290 -16.51 14.28 10.36
CA LEU A 290 -17.41 13.80 9.32
C LEU A 290 -16.96 12.45 8.81
N ASN A 291 -17.86 11.46 8.79
CA ASN A 291 -17.62 10.19 8.12
C ASN A 291 -18.30 10.21 6.75
N ALA A 292 -17.49 10.21 5.71
CA ALA A 292 -17.92 10.31 4.33
C ALA A 292 -17.79 8.94 3.64
N TYR A 293 -18.81 8.59 2.86
CA TYR A 293 -18.88 7.32 2.15
C TYR A 293 -19.34 7.53 0.71
N GLY A 294 -18.63 6.89 -0.21
CA GLY A 294 -19.03 6.76 -1.59
C GLY A 294 -18.01 5.91 -2.36
N PRO A 295 -18.46 5.02 -3.26
CA PRO A 295 -17.58 4.43 -4.26
C PRO A 295 -17.27 5.43 -5.38
N THR A 296 -16.14 5.23 -6.05
CA THR A 296 -15.69 6.04 -7.20
C THR A 296 -16.75 6.13 -8.30
N GLU A 297 -17.50 5.05 -8.49
CA GLU A 297 -18.61 4.91 -9.42
C GLU A 297 -19.78 5.85 -9.15
N THR A 298 -19.83 6.48 -7.98
CA THR A 298 -20.81 7.50 -7.60
C THR A 298 -20.21 8.87 -7.31
N THR A 299 -19.02 9.12 -7.85
CA THR A 299 -18.32 10.41 -7.78
C THR A 299 -17.96 10.80 -6.34
N VAL A 300 -16.89 10.18 -5.83
CA VAL A 300 -16.23 10.49 -4.55
C VAL A 300 -17.07 10.14 -3.31
N VAL A 301 -18.12 10.91 -3.01
CA VAL A 301 -18.94 10.75 -1.79
C VAL A 301 -20.41 10.85 -2.14
N ALA A 302 -21.19 9.89 -1.62
CA ALA A 302 -22.63 9.81 -1.76
C ALA A 302 -23.36 10.13 -0.45
N THR A 303 -22.79 9.75 0.70
CA THR A 303 -23.41 9.92 2.02
C THR A 303 -22.41 10.47 3.04
N VAL A 304 -22.91 11.25 4.00
CA VAL A 304 -22.10 11.85 5.07
C VAL A 304 -22.80 11.71 6.41
N ALA A 305 -22.08 11.29 7.44
CA ALA A 305 -22.49 11.36 8.84
C ALA A 305 -21.70 12.45 9.58
N ASP A 306 -22.39 13.24 10.41
CA ASP A 306 -21.72 14.11 11.38
C ASP A 306 -21.55 13.36 12.70
N LEU A 307 -20.29 13.01 13.00
CA LEU A 307 -19.91 12.23 14.18
C LEU A 307 -19.51 13.08 15.38
N THR A 308 -19.55 14.42 15.25
CA THR A 308 -19.09 15.36 16.30
C THR A 308 -19.80 15.11 17.63
N ARG A 309 -21.09 14.77 17.57
CA ARG A 309 -21.93 14.44 18.74
C ARG A 309 -22.38 12.98 18.76
N HIS A 310 -21.77 12.11 17.95
CA HIS A 310 -22.17 10.71 17.89
C HIS A 310 -21.90 10.01 19.22
N GLY A 311 -22.91 9.33 19.76
CA GLY A 311 -22.83 8.59 21.02
C GLY A 311 -22.06 7.28 20.88
N ASP A 312 -22.21 6.40 21.87
CA ASP A 312 -21.65 5.05 21.80
C ASP A 312 -22.51 4.19 20.87
N GLY A 313 -21.87 3.39 19.99
CA GLY A 313 -22.57 2.47 19.09
C GLY A 313 -21.90 2.33 17.72
N PRO A 314 -22.58 1.63 16.78
CA PRO A 314 -22.09 1.47 15.42
C PRO A 314 -21.93 2.81 14.71
N VAL A 315 -20.79 3.00 14.04
CA VAL A 315 -20.50 4.25 13.32
C VAL A 315 -21.26 4.28 11.98
N PRO A 316 -22.14 5.25 11.77
CA PRO A 316 -22.93 5.36 10.54
C PRO A 316 -22.10 5.94 9.40
N ILE A 317 -22.43 5.55 8.17
CA ILE A 317 -21.98 6.21 6.94
C ILE A 317 -22.93 7.36 6.52
N GLY A 318 -24.00 7.56 7.30
CA GLY A 318 -24.76 8.79 7.34
C GLY A 318 -25.93 8.86 6.38
N ARG A 319 -26.24 10.05 5.90
CA ARG A 319 -27.38 10.33 5.01
C ARG A 319 -26.90 10.76 3.62
N PRO A 320 -27.68 10.53 2.57
CA PRO A 320 -27.33 10.98 1.22
C PRO A 320 -27.11 12.49 1.14
N LEU A 321 -26.14 12.90 0.33
CA LEU A 321 -25.96 14.29 -0.08
C LEU A 321 -27.17 14.79 -0.90
N PRO A 322 -27.38 16.12 -1.02
CA PRO A 322 -28.47 16.67 -1.82
C PRO A 322 -28.53 16.11 -3.25
N GLY A 323 -29.69 15.63 -3.67
CA GLY A 323 -29.92 14.99 -4.98
C GLY A 323 -29.30 13.60 -5.17
N VAL A 324 -28.79 13.00 -4.09
CA VAL A 324 -28.46 11.57 -4.02
C VAL A 324 -29.60 10.85 -3.31
N ARG A 325 -29.93 9.65 -3.81
CA ARG A 325 -30.84 8.73 -3.13
C ARG A 325 -30.12 7.43 -2.83
N ALA A 326 -30.36 6.90 -1.64
CA ALA A 326 -29.80 5.64 -1.17
C ALA A 326 -30.95 4.67 -0.89
N ALA A 327 -31.01 3.59 -1.67
CA ALA A 327 -32.00 2.53 -1.52
C ALA A 327 -31.35 1.26 -0.96
N VAL A 328 -32.05 0.58 -0.05
CA VAL A 328 -31.64 -0.73 0.47
C VAL A 328 -32.46 -1.80 -0.25
N VAL A 329 -31.81 -2.56 -1.13
CA VAL A 329 -32.46 -3.60 -1.92
C VAL A 329 -31.92 -4.95 -1.49
N ALA A 330 -32.76 -5.75 -0.81
CA ALA A 330 -32.36 -7.04 -0.26
C ALA A 330 -31.10 -6.97 0.64
N GLY A 331 -30.96 -5.87 1.40
CA GLY A 331 -29.81 -5.60 2.26
C GLY A 331 -28.61 -4.95 1.56
N GLU A 332 -28.60 -4.85 0.22
CA GLU A 332 -27.55 -4.18 -0.56
C GLU A 332 -27.84 -2.68 -0.70
N LEU A 333 -26.82 -1.84 -0.53
CA LEU A 333 -26.91 -0.41 -0.81
C LEU A 333 -26.87 -0.13 -2.32
N TRP A 334 -27.89 0.55 -2.82
CA TRP A 334 -28.00 1.03 -4.19
C TRP A 334 -28.02 2.57 -4.16
N LEU A 335 -27.20 3.19 -4.99
CA LEU A 335 -27.05 4.65 -5.04
C LEU A 335 -27.58 5.20 -6.37
N LEU A 336 -28.37 6.26 -6.28
CA LEU A 336 -29.03 6.91 -7.42
C LEU A 336 -28.81 8.42 -7.39
N GLY A 337 -29.02 9.08 -8.52
CA GLY A 337 -28.97 10.54 -8.64
C GLY A 337 -27.76 11.06 -9.41
N GLY A 338 -27.48 12.35 -9.27
CA GLY A 338 -26.50 13.06 -10.11
C GLY A 338 -25.05 12.60 -9.96
N GLY A 339 -24.71 11.97 -8.83
CA GLY A 339 -23.37 11.43 -8.56
C GLY A 339 -23.03 10.16 -9.34
N VAL A 340 -24.01 9.43 -9.89
CA VAL A 340 -23.73 8.15 -10.56
C VAL A 340 -22.94 8.37 -11.86
N SER A 341 -21.70 7.89 -11.89
CA SER A 341 -20.74 8.04 -13.00
C SER A 341 -21.20 7.37 -14.30
N ARG A 342 -20.57 7.66 -15.45
CA ARG A 342 -20.94 7.08 -16.75
C ARG A 342 -20.70 5.58 -16.82
N GLY A 343 -19.84 5.03 -15.98
CA GLY A 343 -19.50 3.62 -15.91
C GLY A 343 -18.01 3.37 -16.04
N TYR A 344 -17.65 2.11 -16.23
CA TYR A 344 -16.29 1.67 -16.55
C TYR A 344 -15.99 1.89 -18.03
N LEU A 345 -14.78 2.35 -18.35
CA LEU A 345 -14.36 2.75 -19.69
C LEU A 345 -14.44 1.58 -20.70
N SER A 346 -13.85 0.44 -20.36
CA SER A 346 -13.66 -0.69 -21.29
C SER A 346 -14.25 -2.01 -20.74
N ASN A 347 -15.23 -1.94 -19.83
CA ASN A 347 -15.83 -3.12 -19.19
C ASN A 347 -17.38 -3.16 -19.29
N PRO A 348 -17.93 -3.50 -20.47
CA PRO A 348 -19.38 -3.48 -20.71
C PRO A 348 -20.15 -4.51 -19.85
N GLU A 349 -19.55 -5.66 -19.55
CA GLU A 349 -20.18 -6.68 -18.71
C GLU A 349 -20.33 -6.20 -17.27
N LEU A 350 -19.27 -5.61 -16.69
CA LEU A 350 -19.33 -5.05 -15.35
C LEU A 350 -20.26 -3.85 -15.30
N ASN A 351 -20.30 -3.04 -16.37
CA ASN A 351 -21.27 -1.95 -16.50
C ASN A 351 -22.71 -2.47 -16.40
N ALA A 352 -23.09 -3.47 -17.19
CA ALA A 352 -24.44 -4.03 -17.16
C ALA A 352 -24.82 -4.67 -15.81
N ARG A 353 -23.83 -5.19 -15.07
CA ARG A 353 -24.06 -5.82 -13.75
C ARG A 353 -24.18 -4.81 -12.61
N ARG A 354 -23.41 -3.72 -12.64
CA ARG A 354 -23.27 -2.74 -11.54
C ARG A 354 -24.09 -1.47 -11.77
N PHE A 355 -24.19 -0.99 -13.00
CA PHE A 355 -25.00 0.17 -13.38
C PHE A 355 -26.29 -0.32 -14.02
N THR A 356 -27.37 -0.26 -13.24
CA THR A 356 -28.68 -0.78 -13.63
C THR A 356 -29.75 0.29 -13.48
N GLU A 357 -31.02 -0.09 -13.58
CA GLU A 357 -32.16 0.79 -13.34
C GLU A 357 -32.91 0.35 -12.10
N LEU A 358 -33.35 1.34 -11.32
CA LEU A 358 -34.22 1.18 -10.17
C LEU A 358 -35.25 2.31 -10.23
N ASP A 359 -36.53 1.94 -10.25
CA ASP A 359 -37.67 2.85 -10.43
C ASP A 359 -37.54 3.78 -11.66
N GLY A 360 -36.97 3.26 -12.76
CA GLY A 360 -36.79 4.00 -14.02
C GLY A 360 -35.65 5.02 -14.00
N GLU A 361 -34.86 5.07 -12.93
CA GLU A 361 -33.67 5.88 -12.81
C GLU A 361 -32.41 5.02 -12.75
N ARG A 362 -31.32 5.56 -13.26
CA ARG A 362 -30.03 4.87 -13.26
C ARG A 362 -29.48 4.76 -11.84
N ALA A 363 -29.12 3.54 -11.44
CA ALA A 363 -28.64 3.20 -10.11
C ALA A 363 -27.31 2.44 -10.18
N TYR A 364 -26.48 2.62 -9.16
CA TYR A 364 -25.25 1.86 -8.95
C TYR A 364 -25.39 0.89 -7.78
N ARG A 365 -25.06 -0.38 -8.03
CA ARG A 365 -25.05 -1.47 -7.06
C ARG A 365 -23.70 -1.59 -6.38
N THR A 366 -23.61 -1.10 -5.15
CA THR A 366 -22.33 -0.99 -4.42
C THR A 366 -21.71 -2.33 -4.06
N GLY A 367 -22.53 -3.38 -3.90
CA GLY A 367 -22.11 -4.63 -3.27
C GLY A 367 -21.97 -4.52 -1.76
N ASP A 368 -22.34 -3.40 -1.14
CA ASP A 368 -22.16 -3.14 0.29
C ASP A 368 -23.44 -3.44 1.04
N LEU A 369 -23.32 -4.17 2.15
CA LEU A 369 -24.44 -4.56 3.00
C LEU A 369 -24.72 -3.46 4.01
N VAL A 370 -25.99 -3.06 4.10
CA VAL A 370 -26.40 -1.94 4.95
C VAL A 370 -27.76 -2.15 5.61
N THR A 371 -28.01 -1.39 6.67
CA THR A 371 -29.36 -1.17 7.22
C THR A 371 -29.60 0.31 7.45
N ILE A 372 -30.85 0.76 7.39
CA ILE A 372 -31.24 2.10 7.82
C ILE A 372 -31.62 2.05 9.30
N GLY A 373 -30.91 2.81 10.13
CA GLY A 373 -31.20 2.98 11.55
C GLY A 373 -32.47 3.78 11.81
N GLY A 374 -33.00 3.71 13.04
CA GLY A 374 -34.21 4.45 13.43
C GLY A 374 -34.06 5.97 13.37
N ASP A 375 -32.83 6.47 13.42
CA ASP A 375 -32.45 7.87 13.20
C ASP A 375 -32.30 8.23 11.72
N ARG A 376 -32.69 7.34 10.80
CA ARG A 376 -32.52 7.46 9.35
C ARG A 376 -31.07 7.72 8.94
N GLN A 377 -30.11 7.08 9.62
CA GLN A 377 -28.72 7.00 9.14
C GLN A 377 -28.43 5.60 8.61
N ILE A 378 -27.55 5.50 7.63
CA ILE A 378 -27.15 4.23 7.04
C ILE A 378 -26.01 3.63 7.88
N LEU A 379 -26.20 2.39 8.32
CA LEU A 379 -25.19 1.58 8.99
C LEU A 379 -24.60 0.59 7.98
N TYR A 380 -23.28 0.54 7.91
CA TYR A 380 -22.52 -0.35 7.04
C TYR A 380 -22.17 -1.66 7.76
N HIS A 381 -22.33 -2.80 7.08
CA HIS A 381 -22.15 -4.15 7.62
C HIS A 381 -21.20 -5.03 6.77
N GLY A 382 -20.31 -4.42 5.98
CA GLY A 382 -19.38 -5.17 5.13
C GLY A 382 -19.83 -5.30 3.68
N ARG A 383 -19.21 -6.22 2.93
CA ARG A 383 -19.48 -6.43 1.49
C ARG A 383 -20.09 -7.79 1.20
N LEU A 384 -21.02 -7.84 0.25
CA LEU A 384 -21.58 -9.07 -0.33
C LEU A 384 -20.50 -10.02 -0.85
N ASP A 385 -19.47 -9.49 -1.46
CA ASP A 385 -18.39 -10.26 -2.09
C ASP A 385 -17.33 -10.75 -1.08
N ASP A 386 -17.32 -10.20 0.14
CA ASP A 386 -16.38 -10.54 1.21
C ASP A 386 -16.93 -11.56 2.22
N GLU A 387 -18.24 -11.86 2.20
CA GLU A 387 -18.81 -12.94 3.00
C GLU A 387 -18.19 -14.30 2.64
N VAL A 388 -17.62 -14.96 3.64
CA VAL A 388 -16.98 -16.26 3.47
C VAL A 388 -17.84 -17.35 4.09
N LYS A 389 -17.95 -18.48 3.38
CA LYS A 389 -18.58 -19.68 3.93
C LYS A 389 -17.58 -20.44 4.81
N ILE A 390 -17.83 -20.47 6.12
CA ILE A 390 -17.06 -21.21 7.12
C ILE A 390 -18.01 -22.20 7.79
N GLY A 391 -17.71 -23.50 7.69
CA GLY A 391 -18.56 -24.54 8.30
C GLY A 391 -20.03 -24.52 7.85
N GLY A 392 -20.32 -24.07 6.62
CA GLY A 392 -21.68 -23.94 6.09
C GLY A 392 -22.43 -22.66 6.47
N GLN A 393 -21.86 -21.82 7.34
CA GLN A 393 -22.39 -20.50 7.70
C GLN A 393 -21.70 -19.41 6.88
N ARG A 394 -22.44 -18.38 6.47
CA ARG A 394 -21.83 -17.18 5.90
C ARG A 394 -21.41 -16.28 7.05
N ILE A 395 -20.12 -15.98 7.10
CA ILE A 395 -19.53 -15.09 8.09
C ILE A 395 -18.93 -13.91 7.35
N ASP A 396 -19.20 -12.72 7.85
CA ASP A 396 -18.49 -11.50 7.45
C ASP A 396 -17.21 -11.36 8.31
N PRO A 397 -16.01 -11.42 7.72
CA PRO A 397 -14.77 -11.17 8.45
C PRO A 397 -14.72 -9.78 9.09
N ALA A 398 -15.34 -8.75 8.48
CA ALA A 398 -15.30 -7.39 9.01
C ALA A 398 -16.10 -7.23 10.32
N ALA A 399 -17.18 -7.99 10.50
CA ALA A 399 -17.85 -8.09 11.79
C ALA A 399 -16.91 -8.63 12.89
N VAL A 400 -16.01 -9.57 12.55
CA VAL A 400 -15.01 -10.09 13.49
C VAL A 400 -13.89 -9.08 13.73
N ASP A 401 -13.47 -8.32 12.71
CA ASP A 401 -12.54 -7.17 12.85
C ASP A 401 -13.03 -6.20 13.94
N SER A 402 -14.32 -5.84 13.87
CA SER A 402 -14.96 -4.91 14.79
C SER A 402 -14.98 -5.45 16.23
N VAL A 403 -15.34 -6.72 16.41
CA VAL A 403 -15.33 -7.36 17.74
C VAL A 403 -13.93 -7.37 18.34
N LEU A 404 -12.90 -7.75 17.56
CA LEU A 404 -11.51 -7.75 18.02
C LEU A 404 -11.01 -6.33 18.34
N SER A 405 -11.37 -5.35 17.51
CA SER A 405 -10.98 -3.94 17.69
C SER A 405 -11.62 -3.29 18.92
N SER A 406 -12.72 -3.85 19.43
CA SER A 406 -13.33 -3.38 20.68
C SER A 406 -12.52 -3.72 21.94
N HIS A 407 -11.47 -4.54 21.83
CA HIS A 407 -10.58 -4.81 22.93
C HIS A 407 -9.68 -3.59 23.22
N PRO A 408 -9.60 -3.06 24.46
CA PRO A 408 -8.93 -1.78 24.76
C PRO A 408 -7.46 -1.69 24.36
N LYS A 409 -6.77 -2.83 24.34
CA LYS A 409 -5.34 -2.93 23.98
C LYS A 409 -5.09 -3.30 22.51
N VAL A 410 -6.13 -3.42 21.69
CA VAL A 410 -6.01 -3.69 20.25
C VAL A 410 -5.99 -2.36 19.50
N ARG A 411 -4.92 -2.11 18.74
CA ARG A 411 -4.78 -0.91 17.93
C ARG A 411 -5.51 -1.04 16.60
N GLU A 412 -5.33 -2.18 15.93
CA GLU A 412 -5.92 -2.55 14.64
C GLU A 412 -6.15 -4.06 14.58
N ALA A 413 -7.19 -4.50 13.86
CA ALA A 413 -7.44 -5.92 13.59
C ALA A 413 -7.87 -6.13 12.13
N ALA A 414 -7.44 -7.24 11.54
CA ALA A 414 -7.87 -7.69 10.23
C ALA A 414 -8.03 -9.21 10.19
N VAL A 415 -9.21 -9.64 9.78
CA VAL A 415 -9.63 -11.03 9.69
C VAL A 415 -9.79 -11.39 8.22
N VAL A 416 -9.23 -12.54 7.86
CA VAL A 416 -9.30 -13.09 6.51
C VAL A 416 -9.67 -14.56 6.57
N ALA A 417 -10.31 -15.07 5.53
CA ALA A 417 -10.41 -16.51 5.34
C ALA A 417 -9.13 -17.04 4.70
N GLN A 418 -8.52 -18.02 5.34
CA GLN A 418 -7.45 -18.84 4.78
C GLN A 418 -7.98 -20.25 4.53
N GLN A 419 -7.37 -20.95 3.58
CA GLN A 419 -7.67 -22.33 3.27
C GLN A 419 -6.48 -23.17 3.69
N ASP A 420 -6.71 -24.22 4.50
CA ASP A 420 -5.65 -25.16 4.86
C ASP A 420 -5.33 -26.13 3.69
N ALA A 421 -4.31 -26.97 3.87
CA ALA A 421 -3.85 -27.93 2.87
C ALA A 421 -4.95 -28.94 2.45
N ASP A 422 -5.94 -29.18 3.31
CA ASP A 422 -7.08 -30.07 3.05
C ASP A 422 -8.26 -29.35 2.38
N GLY A 423 -8.11 -28.07 2.05
CA GLY A 423 -9.13 -27.28 1.39
C GLY A 423 -10.19 -26.71 2.35
N VAL A 424 -10.03 -26.86 3.67
CA VAL A 424 -10.98 -26.36 4.66
C VAL A 424 -10.72 -24.87 4.92
N LYS A 425 -11.75 -24.06 4.69
CA LYS A 425 -11.68 -22.61 4.96
C LYS A 425 -11.85 -22.34 6.46
N ARG A 426 -10.95 -21.54 7.01
CA ARG A 426 -10.97 -21.08 8.41
C ARG A 426 -10.70 -19.58 8.46
N LEU A 427 -11.26 -18.90 9.45
CA LEU A 427 -10.91 -17.50 9.73
C LEU A 427 -9.57 -17.41 10.45
N VAL A 428 -8.79 -16.42 10.10
CA VAL A 428 -7.52 -16.08 10.72
C VAL A 428 -7.50 -14.59 10.97
N ALA A 429 -7.08 -14.16 12.16
CA ALA A 429 -6.96 -12.76 12.53
C ALA A 429 -5.50 -12.33 12.61
N PHE A 430 -5.22 -11.10 12.20
CA PHE A 430 -3.97 -10.38 12.41
C PHE A 430 -4.28 -9.13 13.22
N VAL A 431 -3.56 -8.91 14.32
CA VAL A 431 -3.92 -7.92 15.32
C VAL A 431 -2.68 -7.15 15.73
N VAL A 432 -2.76 -5.82 15.69
CA VAL A 432 -1.77 -4.92 16.27
C VAL A 432 -2.21 -4.60 17.69
N THR A 433 -1.32 -4.75 18.66
CA THR A 433 -1.66 -4.52 20.08
C THR A 433 -0.70 -3.53 20.73
N GLU A 434 -1.13 -2.87 21.79
CA GLU A 434 -0.28 -2.05 22.66
C GLU A 434 0.53 -2.91 23.67
N GLY A 435 0.61 -4.24 23.46
CA GLY A 435 1.34 -5.20 24.27
C GLY A 435 0.50 -5.92 25.34
N GLY A 436 0.90 -7.15 25.67
CA GLY A 436 0.35 -7.92 26.79
C GLY A 436 -1.10 -8.38 26.62
N VAL A 437 -1.53 -8.66 25.39
CA VAL A 437 -2.82 -9.32 25.07
C VAL A 437 -2.53 -10.69 24.50
N ALA A 438 -3.12 -11.75 25.05
CA ALA A 438 -2.93 -13.10 24.53
C ALA A 438 -3.88 -13.41 23.36
N ALA A 439 -3.43 -14.20 22.39
CA ALA A 439 -4.27 -14.64 21.27
C ALA A 439 -5.58 -15.33 21.74
N GLU A 440 -5.54 -16.12 22.83
CA GLU A 440 -6.74 -16.81 23.34
C GLU A 440 -7.72 -15.85 24.04
N GLU A 441 -7.24 -14.76 24.63
CA GLU A 441 -8.10 -13.70 25.18
C GLU A 441 -8.95 -13.07 24.07
N LEU A 442 -8.32 -12.75 22.94
CA LEU A 442 -9.00 -12.21 21.75
C LEU A 442 -9.97 -13.21 21.13
N ARG A 443 -9.62 -14.51 21.08
CA ARG A 443 -10.55 -15.56 20.62
C ARG A 443 -11.72 -15.73 21.58
N GLY A 444 -11.50 -15.59 22.89
CA GLY A 444 -12.53 -15.54 23.92
C GLY A 444 -13.53 -14.42 23.69
N LEU A 445 -13.04 -13.21 23.44
CA LEU A 445 -13.88 -12.04 23.13
C LEU A 445 -14.80 -12.29 21.92
N VAL A 446 -14.27 -12.86 20.83
CA VAL A 446 -15.09 -13.19 19.66
C VAL A 446 -16.12 -14.27 20.00
N ARG A 447 -15.72 -15.29 20.75
CA ARG A 447 -16.58 -16.42 21.13
C ARG A 447 -17.77 -16.00 22.01
N GLU A 448 -17.61 -14.98 22.83
CA GLU A 448 -18.70 -14.43 23.66
C GLU A 448 -19.74 -13.66 22.86
N ARG A 449 -19.34 -13.04 21.73
CA ARG A 449 -20.18 -12.10 20.98
C ARG A 449 -20.68 -12.62 19.65
N MET A 450 -20.05 -13.66 19.10
CA MET A 450 -20.29 -14.16 17.75
C MET A 450 -20.48 -15.69 17.73
N PRO A 451 -21.13 -16.25 16.69
CA PRO A 451 -21.26 -17.70 16.53
C PRO A 451 -19.91 -18.42 16.48
N ALA A 452 -19.89 -19.71 16.84
CA ALA A 452 -18.66 -20.50 16.88
C ALA A 452 -17.87 -20.53 15.56
N ALA A 453 -18.55 -20.47 14.41
CA ALA A 453 -17.91 -20.44 13.08
C ALA A 453 -17.20 -19.11 12.78
N ALA A 454 -17.50 -18.03 13.52
CA ALA A 454 -16.86 -16.72 13.39
C ALA A 454 -15.58 -16.58 14.23
N VAL A 455 -15.32 -17.51 15.15
CA VAL A 455 -14.13 -17.48 16.00
C VAL A 455 -12.90 -17.80 15.15
N PRO A 456 -11.89 -16.91 15.07
CA PRO A 456 -10.67 -17.19 14.33
C PRO A 456 -9.98 -18.46 14.82
N ALA A 457 -9.54 -19.30 13.88
CA ALA A 457 -8.76 -20.49 14.16
C ALA A 457 -7.37 -20.14 14.70
N ALA A 458 -6.82 -19.00 14.28
CA ALA A 458 -5.57 -18.44 14.77
C ALA A 458 -5.66 -16.90 14.86
N VAL A 459 -4.89 -16.33 15.79
CA VAL A 459 -4.72 -14.88 15.95
C VAL A 459 -3.22 -14.59 15.98
N GLY A 460 -2.74 -13.84 14.99
CA GLY A 460 -1.38 -13.37 14.89
C GLY A 460 -1.22 -11.97 15.42
N ILE A 461 -0.29 -11.78 16.35
CA ILE A 461 0.06 -10.44 16.86
C ILE A 461 1.18 -9.90 15.97
N VAL A 462 0.94 -8.77 15.31
CA VAL A 462 1.88 -8.14 14.37
C VAL A 462 2.12 -6.69 14.76
N ALA A 463 3.28 -6.10 14.45
CA ALA A 463 3.51 -4.68 14.77
C ALA A 463 2.72 -3.73 13.85
N ALA A 464 2.44 -4.14 12.61
CA ALA A 464 1.63 -3.37 11.67
C ALA A 464 0.88 -4.28 10.70
N LEU A 465 -0.28 -3.84 10.23
CA LEU A 465 -0.99 -4.48 9.14
C LEU A 465 -0.45 -3.98 7.79
N PRO A 466 -0.23 -4.86 6.79
CA PRO A 466 0.25 -4.43 5.48
C PRO A 466 -0.79 -3.54 4.81
N ARG A 467 -0.35 -2.47 4.14
CA ARG A 467 -1.24 -1.50 3.47
C ARG A 467 -1.06 -1.52 1.94
N THR A 468 -2.09 -1.11 1.21
CA THR A 468 -2.04 -0.83 -0.24
C THR A 468 -1.53 0.59 -0.49
N SER A 469 -1.29 0.96 -1.75
CA SER A 469 -0.91 2.34 -2.12
C SER A 469 -1.97 3.40 -1.78
N SER A 470 -3.21 2.98 -1.49
CA SER A 470 -4.30 3.84 -0.98
C SER A 470 -4.33 3.97 0.55
N GLY A 471 -3.41 3.32 1.27
CA GLY A 471 -3.42 3.27 2.74
C GLY A 471 -4.39 2.25 3.35
N LYS A 472 -5.14 1.49 2.53
CA LYS A 472 -6.08 0.47 2.99
C LYS A 472 -5.38 -0.81 3.42
N ILE A 473 -5.97 -1.61 4.30
CA ILE A 473 -5.40 -2.90 4.70
C ILE A 473 -5.34 -3.85 3.50
N ASN A 474 -4.14 -4.36 3.21
CA ASN A 474 -3.87 -5.30 2.13
C ASN A 474 -4.24 -6.73 2.52
N ARG A 475 -5.55 -7.02 2.55
CA ARG A 475 -6.09 -8.35 2.89
C ARG A 475 -5.62 -9.46 1.94
N LYS A 476 -5.18 -9.13 0.72
CA LYS A 476 -4.63 -10.13 -0.23
C LYS A 476 -3.34 -10.74 0.31
N VAL A 477 -2.45 -9.92 0.85
CA VAL A 477 -1.21 -10.38 1.50
C VAL A 477 -1.53 -11.19 2.75
N LEU A 478 -2.47 -10.71 3.58
CA LEU A 478 -2.87 -11.42 4.80
C LEU A 478 -3.47 -12.82 4.52
N ARG A 479 -4.17 -13.01 3.40
CA ARG A 479 -4.71 -14.33 3.00
C ARG A 479 -3.62 -15.38 2.73
N THR A 480 -2.38 -14.95 2.49
CA THR A 480 -1.22 -15.84 2.26
C THR A 480 -0.19 -15.77 3.37
N THR A 481 -0.42 -14.99 4.42
CA THR A 481 0.53 -14.79 5.54
C THR A 481 0.27 -15.82 6.63
N ASP A 482 1.30 -16.41 7.25
CA ASP A 482 1.08 -17.26 8.43
C ASP A 482 0.83 -16.36 9.66
N PRO A 483 -0.33 -16.47 10.34
CA PRO A 483 -0.62 -15.70 11.54
C PRO A 483 0.32 -16.00 12.72
N ARG A 484 1.17 -17.03 12.66
CA ARG A 484 2.09 -17.35 13.76
C ARG A 484 3.40 -16.55 13.74
N LEU A 485 3.62 -15.68 12.74
CA LEU A 485 4.84 -14.86 12.60
C LEU A 485 4.57 -13.40 13.00
N SER A 486 5.25 -12.88 14.02
CA SER A 486 5.20 -11.48 14.47
C SER A 486 6.34 -10.67 13.83
N VAL A 487 6.02 -9.57 13.14
CA VAL A 487 7.02 -8.62 12.59
C VAL A 487 7.03 -7.37 13.49
N VAL A 488 8.19 -6.92 13.99
CA VAL A 488 8.39 -5.69 14.79
C VAL A 488 9.51 -4.86 14.13
N HIS A 489 9.30 -3.55 13.97
CA HIS A 489 10.31 -2.57 13.51
C HIS A 489 10.87 -1.82 14.74
N GLU A 490 12.19 -1.61 14.80
CA GLU A 490 12.88 -1.06 15.98
C GLU A 490 13.77 0.16 15.65
N GLU A 491 14.15 0.93 16.67
CA GLU A 491 15.11 2.04 16.61
C GLU A 491 16.57 1.51 16.65
N PRO A 492 17.55 2.22 16.05
CA PRO A 492 18.96 1.81 16.07
C PRO A 492 19.53 1.70 17.50
N VAL A 493 20.28 0.64 17.77
CA VAL A 493 20.97 0.45 19.05
C VAL A 493 22.43 0.89 18.89
N PRO A 494 23.02 1.64 19.85
CA PRO A 494 24.44 1.99 19.77
C PRO A 494 25.31 0.75 19.60
N VAL A 495 26.15 0.74 18.57
CA VAL A 495 27.03 -0.40 18.26
C VAL A 495 28.01 -0.63 19.41
N GLU A 496 27.83 -1.72 20.16
CA GLU A 496 28.84 -2.24 21.08
C GLU A 496 30.05 -2.75 20.31
N ASP A 497 31.23 -2.79 20.94
CA ASP A 497 32.49 -3.24 20.30
C ASP A 497 32.41 -4.68 19.72
N ARG A 498 31.42 -5.49 20.16
CA ARG A 498 31.14 -6.84 19.65
C ARG A 498 29.63 -7.09 19.59
N VAL A 499 29.06 -7.04 18.39
CA VAL A 499 27.64 -7.39 18.15
C VAL A 499 27.50 -8.93 18.16
N PRO A 500 26.65 -9.54 18.99
CA PRO A 500 26.49 -11.00 19.01
C PRO A 500 25.92 -11.50 17.66
N LEU A 501 25.99 -12.80 17.40
CA LEU A 501 25.26 -13.40 16.27
C LEU A 501 23.77 -13.53 16.62
N SER A 502 22.89 -13.35 15.63
CA SER A 502 21.50 -13.75 15.77
C SER A 502 21.41 -15.26 15.96
N HIS A 503 20.32 -15.78 16.54
CA HIS A 503 20.17 -17.23 16.70
C HIS A 503 20.21 -17.98 15.36
N ALA A 504 19.73 -17.36 14.28
CA ALA A 504 19.81 -17.91 12.92
C ALA A 504 21.26 -17.94 12.41
N GLN A 505 22.00 -16.83 12.56
CA GLN A 505 23.41 -16.76 12.20
C GLN A 505 24.25 -17.74 13.02
N ARG A 506 23.98 -17.87 14.33
CA ARG A 506 24.68 -18.79 15.24
C ARG A 506 24.53 -20.24 14.80
N ARG A 507 23.34 -20.65 14.35
CA ARG A 507 23.13 -21.98 13.76
C ARG A 507 23.99 -22.19 12.52
N LEU A 508 23.97 -21.25 11.57
CA LEU A 508 24.71 -21.39 10.31
C LEU A 508 26.23 -21.37 10.55
N TRP A 509 26.70 -20.51 11.45
CA TRP A 509 28.09 -20.49 11.89
C TRP A 509 28.49 -21.83 12.54
N LEU A 510 27.65 -22.38 13.42
CA LEU A 510 27.93 -23.68 14.03
C LEU A 510 28.05 -24.80 12.98
N LEU A 511 27.16 -24.82 11.99
CA LEU A 511 27.23 -25.79 10.89
C LEU A 511 28.51 -25.62 10.06
N ASP A 512 28.89 -24.38 9.76
CA ASP A 512 30.16 -24.07 9.08
C ASP A 512 31.38 -24.55 9.89
N GLN A 513 31.37 -24.43 11.22
CA GLN A 513 32.45 -24.94 12.07
C GLN A 513 32.48 -26.48 12.16
N LEU A 514 31.32 -27.14 12.09
CA LEU A 514 31.21 -28.60 12.17
C LEU A 514 31.55 -29.29 10.85
N ASP A 515 31.02 -28.77 9.74
CA ASP A 515 31.12 -29.40 8.42
C ASP A 515 32.30 -28.84 7.60
N GLY A 516 32.83 -27.67 8.00
CA GLY A 516 33.77 -26.88 7.22
C GLY A 516 33.09 -26.11 6.07
N PRO A 517 33.86 -25.34 5.29
CA PRO A 517 33.33 -24.55 4.18
C PRO A 517 32.56 -25.42 3.18
N SER A 518 31.28 -25.11 2.97
CA SER A 518 30.35 -25.88 2.15
C SER A 518 29.45 -24.97 1.33
N CYS A 519 29.03 -25.44 0.15
CA CYS A 519 28.05 -24.73 -0.69
C CYS A 519 26.60 -25.07 -0.34
N ALA A 520 26.36 -25.91 0.67
CA ALA A 520 25.02 -26.36 1.07
C ALA A 520 24.09 -25.20 1.47
N TYR A 521 24.66 -24.08 1.90
CA TYR A 521 23.95 -22.86 2.31
C TYR A 521 24.22 -21.66 1.39
N ASN A 522 24.66 -21.92 0.15
CA ASN A 522 24.73 -20.88 -0.86
C ASN A 522 23.33 -20.56 -1.41
N MET A 523 23.11 -19.28 -1.71
CA MET A 523 21.92 -18.74 -2.33
C MET A 523 22.30 -18.07 -3.66
N PRO A 524 22.39 -18.86 -4.75
CA PRO A 524 22.73 -18.31 -6.05
C PRO A 524 21.54 -17.66 -6.73
N ILE A 525 21.75 -16.44 -7.25
CA ILE A 525 20.85 -15.75 -8.17
C ILE A 525 21.55 -15.70 -9.53
N VAL A 526 20.94 -16.27 -10.56
CA VAL A 526 21.52 -16.33 -11.91
C VAL A 526 20.55 -15.66 -12.88
N LEU A 527 21.02 -14.62 -13.56
CA LEU A 527 20.24 -13.80 -14.49
C LEU A 527 20.87 -13.89 -15.88
N GLU A 528 20.06 -14.30 -16.85
CA GLU A 528 20.38 -14.19 -18.27
C GLU A 528 20.10 -12.76 -18.74
N LEU A 529 21.05 -12.16 -19.45
CA LEU A 529 20.97 -10.78 -19.91
C LEU A 529 20.98 -10.74 -21.44
N ASP A 530 20.10 -9.93 -22.01
CA ASP A 530 20.00 -9.69 -23.46
C ASP A 530 21.14 -8.82 -24.01
N GLY A 531 21.93 -8.20 -23.13
CA GLY A 531 23.10 -7.41 -23.49
C GLY A 531 24.20 -7.50 -22.44
N VAL A 532 25.42 -7.13 -22.82
CA VAL A 532 26.56 -7.08 -21.89
C VAL A 532 26.50 -5.77 -21.10
N PRO A 533 26.38 -5.83 -19.76
CA PRO A 533 26.31 -4.63 -18.93
C PRO A 533 27.64 -3.87 -18.91
N ASP A 534 27.59 -2.56 -18.62
CA ASP A 534 28.78 -1.75 -18.38
C ASP A 534 29.51 -2.30 -17.14
N ARG A 535 30.71 -2.82 -17.37
CA ARG A 535 31.51 -3.52 -16.35
C ARG A 535 31.92 -2.59 -15.20
N ALA A 536 32.19 -1.31 -15.49
CA ALA A 536 32.62 -0.33 -14.49
C ALA A 536 31.43 0.15 -13.65
N ALA A 537 30.29 0.40 -14.29
CA ALA A 537 29.05 0.73 -13.59
C ALA A 537 28.59 -0.42 -12.71
N LEU A 538 28.66 -1.67 -13.18
CA LEU A 538 28.32 -2.86 -12.40
C LEU A 538 29.24 -3.01 -11.17
N ALA A 539 30.55 -2.86 -11.34
CA ALA A 539 31.48 -2.92 -10.20
C ALA A 539 31.21 -1.83 -9.16
N SER A 540 30.85 -0.62 -9.61
CA SER A 540 30.49 0.49 -8.72
C SER A 540 29.17 0.22 -8.00
N ALA A 541 28.18 -0.32 -8.70
CA ALA A 541 26.87 -0.66 -8.13
C ALA A 541 26.96 -1.77 -7.08
N VAL A 542 27.79 -2.78 -7.30
CA VAL A 542 28.05 -3.82 -6.28
C VAL A 542 28.74 -3.22 -5.07
N THR A 543 29.63 -2.24 -5.26
CA THR A 543 30.23 -1.50 -4.14
C THR A 543 29.15 -0.76 -3.36
N ASP A 544 28.31 0.05 -4.02
CA ASP A 544 27.21 0.79 -3.39
C ASP A 544 26.28 -0.12 -2.56
N LEU A 545 25.97 -1.31 -3.11
CA LEU A 545 25.15 -2.31 -2.43
C LEU A 545 25.78 -2.78 -1.12
N VAL A 546 27.09 -3.04 -1.13
CA VAL A 546 27.86 -3.49 0.04
C VAL A 546 28.07 -2.35 1.05
N GLU A 547 28.15 -1.11 0.59
CA GLU A 547 28.18 0.06 1.48
C GLU A 547 26.84 0.23 2.21
N ARG A 548 25.73 0.07 1.50
CA ARG A 548 24.36 0.23 2.01
C ARG A 548 23.95 -0.84 3.02
N HIS A 549 24.28 -2.11 2.75
CA HIS A 549 23.84 -3.26 3.53
C HIS A 549 25.01 -3.85 4.34
N GLU A 550 25.08 -3.54 5.63
CA GLU A 550 26.23 -3.94 6.46
C GLU A 550 26.45 -5.45 6.54
N VAL A 551 25.36 -6.21 6.48
CA VAL A 551 25.39 -7.68 6.51
C VAL A 551 26.20 -8.27 5.35
N LEU A 552 26.28 -7.58 4.20
CA LEU A 552 27.08 -8.00 3.03
C LEU A 552 28.58 -7.77 3.22
N ARG A 553 28.97 -6.93 4.18
CA ARG A 553 30.36 -6.68 4.60
C ARG A 553 30.69 -7.18 6.01
N THR A 554 29.90 -8.13 6.51
CA THR A 554 30.08 -8.68 7.86
C THR A 554 30.82 -10.02 7.79
N VAL A 555 31.87 -10.16 8.60
CA VAL A 555 32.56 -11.43 8.86
C VAL A 555 32.25 -11.90 10.28
N PHE A 556 32.41 -13.20 10.53
CA PHE A 556 32.04 -13.83 11.81
C PHE A 556 33.29 -14.32 12.53
N LEU A 557 33.66 -13.65 13.61
CA LEU A 557 34.88 -13.91 14.37
C LEU A 557 34.54 -14.58 15.69
N ALA A 558 35.39 -15.49 16.18
CA ALA A 558 35.18 -16.20 17.44
C ALA A 558 36.48 -16.27 18.29
N PRO A 559 36.94 -15.15 18.87
CA PRO A 559 38.00 -15.19 19.86
C PRO A 559 37.48 -15.91 21.12
N GLU A 560 38.25 -16.88 21.64
CA GLU A 560 37.88 -17.64 22.85
C GLU A 560 36.53 -18.37 22.73
N ASP A 561 36.20 -18.87 21.52
CA ASP A 561 34.98 -19.63 21.19
C ASP A 561 33.65 -18.86 21.31
N GLU A 562 33.69 -17.53 21.45
CA GLU A 562 32.49 -16.69 21.45
C GLU A 562 32.31 -15.94 20.11
N PRO A 563 31.37 -16.38 19.24
CA PRO A 563 31.22 -15.77 17.94
C PRO A 563 30.50 -14.42 18.01
N TYR A 564 30.97 -13.46 17.23
CA TYR A 564 30.37 -12.14 17.07
C TYR A 564 30.43 -11.66 15.61
N GLN A 565 29.56 -10.72 15.26
CA GLN A 565 29.52 -10.04 13.98
C GLN A 565 30.57 -8.93 13.94
N HIS A 566 31.48 -9.00 12.97
CA HIS A 566 32.45 -7.96 12.72
C HIS A 566 32.17 -7.30 11.37
N VAL A 567 31.51 -6.15 11.44
CA VAL A 567 31.17 -5.33 10.27
C VAL A 567 32.44 -4.63 9.78
N LEU A 568 32.92 -4.99 8.59
CA LEU A 568 34.13 -4.40 8.01
C LEU A 568 33.85 -3.01 7.46
N ALA A 569 34.85 -2.13 7.43
CA ALA A 569 34.72 -0.84 6.75
C ALA A 569 34.32 -1.05 5.27
N PRO A 570 33.55 -0.13 4.68
CA PRO A 570 33.14 -0.27 3.29
C PRO A 570 34.37 -0.39 2.38
N SER A 571 34.33 -1.35 1.46
CA SER A 571 35.44 -1.65 0.56
C SER A 571 34.92 -1.96 -0.84
N THR A 572 35.73 -1.67 -1.85
CA THR A 572 35.36 -1.92 -3.25
C THR A 572 35.28 -3.41 -3.52
N VAL A 573 34.06 -3.92 -3.72
CA VAL A 573 33.82 -5.29 -4.14
C VAL A 573 33.80 -5.33 -5.67
N ARG A 574 34.72 -6.10 -6.26
CA ARG A 574 34.81 -6.23 -7.72
C ARG A 574 34.01 -7.43 -8.21
N ALA A 575 33.09 -7.20 -9.13
CA ALA A 575 32.47 -8.27 -9.90
C ALA A 575 33.52 -8.98 -10.76
N ARG A 576 33.62 -10.31 -10.66
CA ARG A 576 34.52 -11.12 -11.48
C ARG A 576 33.98 -11.19 -12.90
N VAL A 577 34.74 -10.75 -13.89
CA VAL A 577 34.35 -10.92 -15.30
C VAL A 577 35.00 -12.19 -15.83
N VAL A 578 34.20 -13.10 -16.38
CA VAL A 578 34.64 -14.39 -16.92
C VAL A 578 34.23 -14.48 -18.38
N GLU A 579 35.20 -14.43 -19.27
CA GLU A 579 35.01 -14.72 -20.69
C GLU A 579 35.20 -16.22 -20.91
N CYS A 580 34.26 -16.88 -21.60
CA CYS A 580 34.34 -18.32 -21.86
C CYS A 580 33.60 -18.72 -23.14
N PRO A 581 33.94 -19.87 -23.76
CA PRO A 581 33.16 -20.42 -24.85
C PRO A 581 31.69 -20.66 -24.45
N ALA A 582 30.73 -20.42 -25.35
CA ALA A 582 29.30 -20.56 -25.06
C ALA A 582 28.92 -21.98 -24.55
N GLY A 583 29.60 -23.01 -25.06
CA GLY A 583 29.41 -24.40 -24.62
C GLY A 583 29.87 -24.68 -23.18
N GLU A 584 30.75 -23.85 -22.62
CA GLU A 584 31.24 -23.98 -21.23
C GLU A 584 30.43 -23.15 -20.23
N LEU A 585 29.63 -22.19 -20.69
CA LEU A 585 28.95 -21.19 -19.85
C LEU A 585 28.21 -21.83 -18.67
N ARG A 586 27.38 -22.84 -18.93
CA ARG A 586 26.61 -23.53 -17.88
C ARG A 586 27.51 -24.20 -16.85
N GLY A 587 28.62 -24.81 -17.27
CA GLY A 587 29.60 -25.42 -16.38
C GLY A 587 30.30 -24.39 -15.52
N ARG A 588 30.73 -23.26 -16.11
CA ARG A 588 31.38 -22.16 -15.39
C ARG A 588 30.48 -21.49 -14.35
N VAL A 589 29.19 -21.32 -14.68
CA VAL A 589 28.19 -20.82 -13.72
C VAL A 589 27.97 -21.85 -12.61
N ALA A 590 27.88 -23.15 -12.93
CA ALA A 590 27.72 -24.21 -11.94
C ALA A 590 28.92 -24.29 -10.97
N ASP A 591 30.15 -24.16 -11.48
CA ASP A 591 31.36 -24.11 -10.66
C ASP A 591 31.33 -22.91 -9.72
N PHE A 592 30.96 -21.73 -10.23
CA PHE A 592 30.88 -20.51 -9.42
C PHE A 592 29.85 -20.62 -8.30
N VAL A 593 28.63 -21.07 -8.57
CA VAL A 593 27.60 -21.18 -7.51
C VAL A 593 27.92 -22.25 -6.47
N SER A 594 28.85 -23.14 -6.78
CA SER A 594 29.35 -24.19 -5.87
C SER A 594 30.58 -23.77 -5.09
N GLU A 595 31.12 -22.56 -5.31
CA GLU A 595 32.24 -22.05 -4.52
C GLU A 595 31.83 -21.88 -3.05
N THR A 596 32.75 -22.16 -2.12
CA THR A 596 32.50 -22.05 -0.68
C THR A 596 33.03 -20.72 -0.13
N PHE A 597 32.49 -20.29 1.01
CA PHE A 597 32.91 -19.08 1.71
C PHE A 597 33.69 -19.44 2.98
N ASP A 598 34.77 -18.71 3.29
CA ASP A 598 35.35 -18.68 4.64
C ASP A 598 34.71 -17.51 5.42
N LEU A 599 33.68 -17.81 6.21
CA LEU A 599 32.87 -16.80 6.92
C LEU A 599 33.66 -15.96 7.93
N ALA A 600 34.87 -16.39 8.33
CA ALA A 600 35.73 -15.62 9.22
C ALA A 600 36.61 -14.59 8.48
N ARG A 601 36.75 -14.69 7.16
CA ARG A 601 37.71 -13.90 6.38
C ARG A 601 37.15 -13.28 5.11
N GLU A 602 36.06 -13.83 4.58
CA GLU A 602 35.50 -13.44 3.30
C GLU A 602 34.10 -12.85 3.48
N LEU A 603 33.77 -11.91 2.59
CA LEU A 603 32.42 -11.36 2.54
C LEU A 603 31.44 -12.46 2.13
N PRO A 604 30.24 -12.52 2.72
CA PRO A 604 29.21 -13.50 2.38
C PRO A 604 28.53 -13.22 1.02
N LEU A 605 29.25 -12.57 0.10
CA LEU A 605 28.79 -12.14 -1.22
C LEU A 605 29.90 -12.28 -2.26
N ARG A 606 29.60 -12.90 -3.40
CA ARG A 606 30.42 -12.87 -4.63
C ARG A 606 29.55 -12.52 -5.81
N VAL A 607 30.09 -11.77 -6.77
CA VAL A 607 29.39 -11.40 -8.00
C VAL A 607 30.27 -11.74 -9.18
N ALA A 608 29.71 -12.40 -10.19
CA ALA A 608 30.40 -12.73 -11.43
C ALA A 608 29.53 -12.39 -12.66
N LEU A 609 30.15 -11.80 -13.67
CA LEU A 609 29.57 -11.57 -14.99
C LEU A 609 30.25 -12.51 -15.98
N PHE A 610 29.50 -13.47 -16.52
CA PHE A 610 29.97 -14.39 -17.55
C PHE A 610 29.59 -13.85 -18.93
N VAL A 611 30.57 -13.74 -19.82
CA VAL A 611 30.39 -13.22 -21.18
C VAL A 611 30.82 -14.31 -22.18
N PRO A 612 29.88 -14.93 -22.92
CA PRO A 612 30.23 -15.93 -23.91
C PRO A 612 30.98 -15.33 -25.11
N GLU A 613 32.09 -15.95 -25.51
CA GLU A 613 32.97 -15.45 -26.59
C GLU A 613 32.28 -15.49 -27.98
N ASP A 614 31.39 -16.46 -28.22
CA ASP A 614 30.68 -16.68 -29.49
C ASP A 614 29.16 -16.48 -29.34
N ALA A 615 28.72 -15.28 -28.94
CA ALA A 615 27.32 -14.92 -28.71
C ALA A 615 26.41 -14.93 -29.97
N ALA A 616 26.85 -15.51 -31.09
CA ALA A 616 26.12 -15.53 -32.37
C ALA A 616 25.06 -16.67 -32.50
N GLY A 617 24.71 -17.34 -31.39
CA GLY A 617 23.63 -18.34 -31.32
C GLY A 617 22.43 -17.86 -30.48
N ASP A 618 21.40 -18.70 -30.32
CA ASP A 618 20.18 -18.45 -29.52
C ASP A 618 20.42 -18.37 -27.97
N GLY A 619 21.66 -18.10 -27.53
CA GLY A 619 22.03 -18.03 -26.11
C GLY A 619 22.05 -16.60 -25.55
N PRO A 620 22.14 -16.42 -24.22
CA PRO A 620 22.17 -15.10 -23.60
C PRO A 620 23.47 -14.35 -23.94
N ALA A 621 23.39 -13.01 -24.05
CA ALA A 621 24.55 -12.16 -24.34
C ALA A 621 25.52 -12.07 -23.16
N ALA A 622 25.01 -12.19 -21.93
CA ALA A 622 25.79 -12.35 -20.71
C ALA A 622 24.96 -13.06 -19.63
N VAL A 623 25.63 -13.59 -18.61
CA VAL A 623 24.98 -14.12 -17.40
C VAL A 623 25.56 -13.42 -16.18
N LEU A 624 24.71 -12.75 -15.40
CA LEU A 624 25.07 -12.20 -14.10
C LEU A 624 24.74 -13.23 -13.01
N ALA A 625 25.74 -13.67 -12.27
CA ALA A 625 25.58 -14.54 -11.12
C ALA A 625 25.94 -13.78 -9.83
N VAL A 626 25.00 -13.73 -8.91
CA VAL A 626 25.19 -13.20 -7.54
C VAL A 626 25.11 -14.38 -6.60
N LEU A 627 26.20 -14.66 -5.90
CA LEU A 627 26.30 -15.74 -4.93
C LEU A 627 26.31 -15.15 -3.53
N LEU A 628 25.24 -15.35 -2.79
CA LEU A 628 25.09 -14.92 -1.40
C LEU A 628 25.20 -16.15 -0.48
N HIS A 629 25.84 -16.03 0.68
CA HIS A 629 25.74 -17.06 1.72
C HIS A 629 24.48 -16.83 2.58
N HIS A 630 23.74 -17.88 2.93
CA HIS A 630 22.48 -17.79 3.68
C HIS A 630 22.63 -17.14 5.08
N VAL A 631 23.86 -17.01 5.59
CA VAL A 631 24.15 -16.28 6.84
C VAL A 631 23.87 -14.77 6.73
N ALA A 632 23.86 -14.23 5.51
CA ALA A 632 23.71 -12.80 5.23
C ALA A 632 22.38 -12.44 4.55
N GLY A 633 21.53 -13.42 4.25
CA GLY A 633 20.21 -13.17 3.69
C GLY A 633 19.37 -14.43 3.55
N ASP A 634 18.10 -14.24 3.22
CA ASP A 634 17.10 -15.28 3.04
C ASP A 634 16.23 -15.00 1.81
N GLY A 635 15.18 -15.80 1.60
CA GLY A 635 14.28 -15.63 0.45
C GLY A 635 13.60 -14.25 0.38
N TRP A 636 13.37 -13.60 1.52
CA TRP A 636 12.79 -12.25 1.54
C TRP A 636 13.82 -11.19 1.14
N SER A 637 15.08 -11.42 1.52
CA SER A 637 16.21 -10.53 1.25
C SER A 637 16.58 -10.44 -0.24
N LEU A 638 16.22 -11.43 -1.06
CA LEU A 638 16.60 -11.48 -2.48
C LEU A 638 15.99 -10.34 -3.32
N ALA A 639 14.71 -10.02 -3.11
CA ALA A 639 14.03 -8.96 -3.84
C ALA A 639 14.61 -7.56 -3.58
N PRO A 640 14.79 -7.09 -2.32
CA PRO A 640 15.41 -5.80 -2.04
C PRO A 640 16.88 -5.75 -2.48
N LEU A 641 17.65 -6.84 -2.31
CA LEU A 641 19.03 -6.94 -2.79
C LEU A 641 19.13 -6.67 -4.30
N MET A 642 18.27 -7.32 -5.09
CA MET A 642 18.27 -7.17 -6.55
C MET A 642 17.74 -5.80 -6.99
N ASN A 643 16.74 -5.25 -6.30
CA ASN A 643 16.22 -3.91 -6.58
C ASN A 643 17.27 -2.82 -6.33
N ASP A 644 17.99 -2.91 -5.22
CA ASP A 644 19.05 -1.97 -4.86
C ASP A 644 20.24 -2.08 -5.82
N LEU A 645 20.62 -3.30 -6.22
CA LEU A 645 21.66 -3.50 -7.24
C LEU A 645 21.25 -2.88 -8.59
N ALA A 646 20.00 -3.04 -9.01
CA ALA A 646 19.50 -2.46 -10.26
C ALA A 646 19.46 -0.93 -10.22
N THR A 647 19.02 -0.36 -9.08
CA THR A 647 18.98 1.09 -8.86
C THR A 647 20.38 1.70 -8.85
N ALA A 648 21.31 1.07 -8.14
CA ALA A 648 22.71 1.49 -8.11
C ALA A 648 23.35 1.39 -9.50
N TYR A 649 23.10 0.31 -10.23
CA TYR A 649 23.61 0.13 -11.59
C TYR A 649 23.10 1.23 -12.53
N ALA A 650 21.80 1.52 -12.53
CA ALA A 650 21.23 2.58 -13.36
C ALA A 650 21.86 3.95 -13.07
N ALA A 651 22.04 4.29 -11.78
CA ALA A 651 22.70 5.54 -11.38
C ALA A 651 24.16 5.60 -11.84
N ARG A 652 24.89 4.49 -11.73
CA ARG A 652 26.32 4.40 -12.09
C ARG A 652 26.54 4.43 -13.59
N VAL A 653 25.63 3.89 -14.40
CA VAL A 653 25.64 4.06 -15.87
C VAL A 653 25.54 5.53 -16.27
N GLU A 654 24.77 6.32 -15.51
CA GLU A 654 24.64 7.78 -15.71
C GLU A 654 25.82 8.58 -15.10
N GLY A 655 26.80 7.91 -14.49
CA GLY A 655 27.98 8.56 -13.90
C GLY A 655 27.72 9.25 -12.55
N ARG A 656 26.61 8.96 -11.87
CA ARG A 656 26.26 9.51 -10.55
C ARG A 656 26.21 8.42 -9.47
N ALA A 657 26.24 8.84 -8.20
CA ALA A 657 25.99 7.93 -7.08
C ALA A 657 24.47 7.62 -6.97
N PRO A 658 24.08 6.45 -6.43
CA PRO A 658 22.69 6.17 -6.15
C PRO A 658 22.14 7.12 -5.07
N GLU A 659 20.99 7.71 -5.35
CA GLU A 659 20.25 8.54 -4.39
C GLU A 659 19.22 7.65 -3.68
N GLN A 660 19.61 7.08 -2.54
CA GLN A 660 18.76 6.21 -1.74
C GLN A 660 18.78 6.67 -0.28
N GLU A 661 17.61 6.66 0.36
CA GLU A 661 17.50 6.97 1.78
C GLU A 661 18.31 5.97 2.62
N PRO A 662 19.05 6.42 3.65
CA PRO A 662 19.72 5.54 4.59
C PRO A 662 18.75 4.53 5.20
N LEU A 663 19.21 3.29 5.40
CA LEU A 663 18.40 2.28 6.07
C LEU A 663 18.20 2.70 7.54
N PRO A 664 16.95 2.70 8.05
CA PRO A 664 16.68 3.13 9.42
C PRO A 664 17.23 2.17 10.47
N VAL A 665 17.47 0.90 10.09
CA VAL A 665 18.13 -0.12 10.91
C VAL A 665 18.99 -1.02 10.04
N GLN A 666 20.01 -1.59 10.64
CA GLN A 666 20.88 -2.61 10.06
C GLN A 666 20.65 -3.96 10.74
N TYR A 667 21.20 -5.04 10.15
CA TYR A 667 21.04 -6.39 10.70
C TYR A 667 21.67 -6.53 12.11
N ALA A 668 22.71 -5.74 12.40
CA ALA A 668 23.29 -5.65 13.74
C ALA A 668 22.26 -5.18 14.78
N ASP A 669 21.46 -4.16 14.46
CA ASP A 669 20.40 -3.66 15.33
C ASP A 669 19.34 -4.74 15.61
N TYR A 670 18.88 -5.44 14.57
CA TYR A 670 17.99 -6.60 14.70
C TYR A 670 18.56 -7.66 15.64
N THR A 671 19.86 -7.87 15.60
CA THR A 671 20.51 -8.88 16.42
C THR A 671 20.54 -8.45 17.89
N LEU A 672 20.94 -7.22 18.17
CA LEU A 672 20.95 -6.67 19.53
C LEU A 672 19.54 -6.70 20.12
N TRP A 673 18.54 -6.28 19.35
CA TRP A 673 17.13 -6.41 19.71
C TRP A 673 16.72 -7.84 20.05
N GLN A 674 17.07 -8.80 19.19
CA GLN A 674 16.67 -10.19 19.39
C GLN A 674 17.19 -10.72 20.73
N HIS A 675 18.42 -10.37 21.11
CA HIS A 675 18.99 -10.75 22.40
C HIS A 675 18.31 -10.05 23.56
N ASP A 676 18.01 -8.76 23.44
CA ASP A 676 17.31 -7.99 24.48
C ASP A 676 15.90 -8.55 24.75
N VAL A 677 15.09 -8.75 23.70
CA VAL A 677 13.71 -9.22 23.84
C VAL A 677 13.61 -10.68 24.28
N LEU A 678 14.50 -11.54 23.79
CA LEU A 678 14.48 -12.95 24.17
C LEU A 678 15.03 -13.17 25.58
N GLY A 679 15.97 -12.33 26.02
CA GLY A 679 16.67 -12.46 27.28
C GLY A 679 17.59 -13.69 27.33
N SER A 680 18.13 -13.97 28.51
CA SER A 680 19.04 -15.11 28.71
C SER A 680 18.29 -16.41 29.02
N ALA A 681 18.81 -17.53 28.52
CA ALA A 681 18.32 -18.86 28.88
C ALA A 681 18.62 -19.27 30.34
N ASP A 682 19.51 -18.54 31.02
CA ASP A 682 19.80 -18.72 32.44
C ASP A 682 18.76 -18.04 33.34
N ASP A 683 17.99 -17.09 32.79
CA ASP A 683 16.88 -16.47 33.48
C ASP A 683 15.59 -17.29 33.23
N PRO A 684 15.02 -17.96 34.24
CA PRO A 684 13.82 -18.76 34.08
C PRO A 684 12.59 -17.93 33.65
N ASP A 685 12.61 -16.62 33.90
CA ASP A 685 11.53 -15.69 33.57
C ASP A 685 11.73 -15.00 32.21
N ALA A 686 12.81 -15.30 31.48
CA ALA A 686 13.04 -14.76 30.14
C ALA A 686 12.12 -15.40 29.08
N ALA A 687 11.89 -14.68 27.98
CA ALA A 687 11.05 -15.17 26.89
C ALA A 687 11.62 -16.42 26.21
N VAL A 688 12.95 -16.49 26.04
CA VAL A 688 13.64 -17.66 25.51
C VAL A 688 13.43 -18.90 26.39
N SER A 689 13.48 -18.74 27.72
CA SER A 689 13.33 -19.84 28.68
C SER A 689 11.92 -20.44 28.63
N ARG A 690 10.89 -19.60 28.53
CA ARG A 690 9.50 -20.05 28.32
C ARG A 690 9.32 -20.78 26.99
N GLY A 691 9.90 -20.24 25.91
CA GLY A 691 9.88 -20.88 24.59
C GLY A 691 10.56 -22.25 24.60
N LEU A 692 11.73 -22.35 25.23
CA LEU A 692 12.46 -23.61 25.39
C LEU A 692 11.68 -24.63 26.23
N ALA A 693 11.02 -24.20 27.31
CA ALA A 693 10.18 -25.08 28.12
C ALA A 693 9.02 -25.68 27.30
N HIS A 694 8.35 -24.85 26.49
CA HIS A 694 7.32 -25.32 25.56
C HIS A 694 7.88 -26.35 24.58
N TRP A 695 8.97 -26.05 23.88
CA TRP A 695 9.54 -26.95 22.87
C TRP A 695 10.08 -28.24 23.48
N ARG A 696 10.68 -28.20 24.68
CA ARG A 696 11.09 -29.41 25.41
C ARG A 696 9.91 -30.32 25.68
N ALA A 697 8.77 -29.76 26.12
CA ALA A 697 7.56 -30.54 26.36
C ALA A 697 6.92 -31.04 25.04
N ALA A 698 6.85 -30.20 24.01
CA ALA A 698 6.21 -30.54 22.74
C ALA A 698 6.99 -31.59 21.93
N LEU A 699 8.32 -31.63 22.08
CA LEU A 699 9.20 -32.54 21.37
C LEU A 699 9.58 -33.78 22.21
N ASP A 700 9.10 -33.87 23.46
CA ASP A 700 9.39 -35.00 24.34
C ASP A 700 8.83 -36.32 23.77
N GLY A 701 9.64 -37.37 23.81
CA GLY A 701 9.28 -38.69 23.30
C GLY A 701 9.18 -38.82 21.78
N LEU A 702 9.52 -37.78 21.00
CA LEU A 702 9.55 -37.91 19.53
C LEU A 702 10.69 -38.85 19.08
N PRO A 703 10.46 -39.65 18.02
CA PRO A 703 11.49 -40.51 17.48
C PRO A 703 12.64 -39.66 16.91
N ALA A 704 13.88 -40.09 17.15
CA ALA A 704 15.06 -39.39 16.67
C ALA A 704 15.15 -39.30 15.13
N VAL A 705 14.49 -40.21 14.42
CA VAL A 705 14.50 -40.28 12.95
C VAL A 705 13.10 -40.65 12.45
N THR A 706 12.61 -39.92 11.45
CA THR A 706 11.39 -40.29 10.71
C THR A 706 11.71 -41.41 9.72
N ASP A 707 10.87 -42.45 9.73
CA ASP A 707 10.98 -43.57 8.80
C ASP A 707 10.41 -43.16 7.44
N LEU A 708 11.30 -42.92 6.48
CA LEU A 708 10.97 -42.59 5.10
C LEU A 708 11.38 -43.77 4.21
N PRO A 709 10.65 -44.05 3.13
CA PRO A 709 11.00 -45.12 2.20
C PRO A 709 12.23 -44.73 1.38
N LEU A 710 13.43 -44.89 1.95
CA LEU A 710 14.70 -44.57 1.30
C LEU A 710 15.16 -45.71 0.40
N ASP A 711 15.66 -45.39 -0.79
CA ASP A 711 16.25 -46.37 -1.71
C ASP A 711 17.59 -46.95 -1.19
N ARG A 712 18.24 -46.26 -0.24
CA ARG A 712 19.56 -46.58 0.31
C ARG A 712 19.61 -46.27 1.81
N PRO A 713 20.45 -46.97 2.59
CA PRO A 713 20.65 -46.65 4.00
C PRO A 713 21.25 -45.25 4.18
N ARG A 714 20.94 -44.59 5.29
CA ARG A 714 21.51 -43.27 5.64
C ARG A 714 23.03 -43.41 5.86
N PRO A 715 23.87 -42.57 5.22
CA PRO A 715 25.32 -42.61 5.45
C PRO A 715 25.66 -42.08 6.85
N ALA A 716 26.84 -42.46 7.37
CA ALA A 716 27.32 -41.99 8.68
C ALA A 716 27.68 -40.50 8.68
N VAL A 717 28.10 -39.96 7.54
CA VAL A 717 28.40 -38.54 7.32
C VAL A 717 27.53 -38.05 6.15
N PRO A 718 26.74 -36.98 6.31
CA PRO A 718 25.98 -36.40 5.21
C PRO A 718 26.95 -35.84 4.15
N ASP A 719 26.74 -36.18 2.88
CA ASP A 719 27.55 -35.62 1.76
C ASP A 719 26.92 -34.35 1.16
N HIS A 720 25.73 -33.96 1.66
CA HIS A 720 24.91 -32.83 1.21
C HIS A 720 24.57 -32.83 -0.29
N ARG A 721 24.75 -33.95 -0.99
CA ARG A 721 24.43 -34.06 -2.41
C ARG A 721 22.91 -34.20 -2.59
N GLY A 722 22.29 -33.15 -3.10
CA GLY A 722 20.85 -33.12 -3.40
C GLY A 722 20.54 -33.32 -4.88
N GLY A 723 19.32 -33.76 -5.17
CA GLY A 723 18.69 -33.69 -6.49
C GLY A 723 17.38 -32.93 -6.39
N VAL A 724 16.96 -32.28 -7.48
CA VAL A 724 15.70 -31.54 -7.53
C VAL A 724 14.81 -32.17 -8.60
N VAL A 725 13.58 -32.50 -8.22
CA VAL A 725 12.51 -32.92 -9.14
C VAL A 725 11.45 -31.84 -9.14
N THR A 726 11.30 -31.15 -10.27
CA THR A 726 10.28 -30.10 -10.41
C THR A 726 9.01 -30.70 -11.00
N ALA A 727 7.88 -30.50 -10.32
CA ALA A 727 6.55 -30.80 -10.84
C ALA A 727 5.76 -29.50 -10.97
N ARG A 728 5.01 -29.36 -12.08
CA ARG A 728 4.12 -28.24 -12.32
C ARG A 728 2.69 -28.66 -12.00
N LEU A 729 2.02 -27.91 -11.14
CA LEU A 729 0.59 -28.04 -10.91
C LEU A 729 -0.11 -27.00 -11.76
N ASP A 730 -0.76 -27.43 -12.84
CA ASP A 730 -1.59 -26.54 -13.63
C ASP A 730 -2.83 -26.14 -12.82
N PRO A 731 -3.25 -24.87 -12.85
CA PRO A 731 -4.53 -24.48 -12.26
C PRO A 731 -5.63 -25.24 -13.01
N ALA A 732 -6.39 -26.06 -12.28
CA ALA A 732 -7.42 -26.93 -12.84
C ALA A 732 -8.38 -26.15 -13.76
N ALA A 733 -8.64 -26.74 -14.94
CA ALA A 733 -9.52 -26.22 -16.00
C ALA A 733 -10.98 -26.08 -15.57
#